data_AF-A0A8H7ZZN2-F1
#
_entry.id   AF-A0A8H7ZZN2-F1
#
_cell.length_a   1.000
_cell.length_b   1.000
_cell.length_c   1.000
_cell.angle_alpha   90.00
_cell.angle_beta   90.00
_cell.angle_gamma   90.00
#
_symmetry.space_group_name_H-M   'P 1'
#
loop_
_entity.id
_entity.type
_entity.pdbx_description
1 polymer ?
#
loop_
_entity_poly.entity_id
_entity_poly.type
_entity_poly.pdbx_seq_one_letter_code
_entity_poly.pdbx_strand_id
1 'polypeptide(L)'
;MRYPTPSNALKRAEELIAVGQNKAALAVLQDVVTSRRSRSAPLTLMEPIFLKFIELTVEQRKGKIAKEGLYQYRNMAQNSNVTTVETVVKHFIELAEANVQQAQSKAEQITLDLDDLEASETPEKLMISTVTSDANKDRTDRALVTPWLKFLWETYRTCLDILRNNARLEVLYQTTANQAFQFCLRYGRKAEFRRLCDLLRNHLLSIARFSHQAYAVNLSDPESLQRHLDTRFLQLNAASELELWQEAFRSVEDIHNLLILSKKPVKPLMKANYYEKLAKIFLTADNLLFHSAAWSKYYMLMNHHSTKFGTPLEQERLASLFLLSALAIPIINPSKSRGYMQMDESKHRTRRLTDLMNLSRIPTRAGLLKEALNNNVIRKATPELRELYNILEVEFHPLSICRRIAPIVEALSKHEEYSIYCKPLHDVILTRLLQQLSQVYTTINLAMLLKLTQFPSPFAFNALDLENFIMNGCKRGELSIRIDHATNSIIFDSDLLAAPKNNAEGPRLQAIPSEQMRTQLANVARSMHVAIQLIDPSVSEARTRAKVAAFKAAIVGMVEEHEANRTRRAVIERKKEIHDTLLMRKEKEEARERAIRMQREAEAEKARLAEEQKKRELDRIRADQEAIRREEARKIA
;
A
#
# COMPACT_ATOMS: atom_id res chain seq x y z
N MET A 1 -16.43 -32.30 -45.39
CA MET A 1 -17.21 -31.05 -45.52
C MET A 1 -16.26 -29.92 -45.86
N ARG A 2 -16.49 -29.20 -46.99
CA ARG A 2 -15.63 -28.11 -47.46
C ARG A 2 -15.69 -26.96 -46.46
N TYR A 3 -14.57 -26.62 -45.83
CA TYR A 3 -14.48 -25.43 -44.99
C TYR A 3 -14.79 -24.18 -45.83
N PRO A 4 -15.81 -23.39 -45.47
CA PRO A 4 -16.13 -22.18 -46.20
C PRO A 4 -14.96 -21.20 -46.13
N THR A 5 -14.71 -20.46 -47.21
CA THR A 5 -13.86 -19.26 -47.14
C THR A 5 -14.41 -18.32 -46.06
N PRO A 6 -13.57 -17.53 -45.37
CA PRO A 6 -14.02 -16.66 -44.27
C PRO A 6 -15.22 -15.77 -44.66
N SER A 7 -15.24 -15.28 -45.89
CA SER A 7 -16.36 -14.50 -46.45
C SER A 7 -17.66 -15.28 -46.60
N ASN A 8 -17.60 -16.56 -47.00
CA ASN A 8 -18.78 -17.41 -47.14
C ASN A 8 -19.33 -17.83 -45.77
N ALA A 9 -18.48 -17.94 -44.75
CA ALA A 9 -18.91 -18.24 -43.41
C ALA A 9 -19.72 -17.11 -42.77
N LEU A 10 -19.33 -15.85 -43.02
CA LEU A 10 -20.07 -14.69 -42.56
C LEU A 10 -21.48 -14.64 -43.18
N LYS A 11 -21.58 -14.78 -44.52
CA LYS A 11 -22.88 -14.83 -45.21
C LYS A 11 -23.77 -15.96 -44.70
N ARG A 12 -23.19 -17.16 -44.51
CA ARG A 12 -23.93 -18.31 -43.99
C ARG A 12 -24.39 -18.10 -42.54
N ALA A 13 -23.60 -17.41 -41.72
CA ALA A 13 -24.01 -17.04 -40.37
C ALA A 13 -25.16 -16.03 -40.41
N GLU A 14 -25.13 -15.02 -41.29
CA GLU A 14 -26.22 -14.05 -41.48
C GLU A 14 -27.51 -14.72 -41.96
N GLU A 15 -27.45 -15.64 -42.91
CA GLU A 15 -28.60 -16.45 -43.36
C GLU A 15 -29.20 -17.26 -42.21
N LEU A 16 -28.36 -17.88 -41.37
CA LEU A 16 -28.83 -18.65 -40.21
C LEU A 16 -29.43 -17.76 -39.12
N ILE A 17 -28.93 -16.53 -38.95
CA ILE A 17 -29.51 -15.53 -38.05
C ILE A 17 -30.88 -15.08 -38.58
N ALA A 18 -31.03 -14.86 -39.89
CA ALA A 18 -32.30 -14.48 -40.50
C ALA A 18 -33.39 -15.57 -40.31
N VAL A 19 -32.98 -16.84 -40.22
CA VAL A 19 -33.87 -17.99 -39.95
C VAL A 19 -34.08 -18.22 -38.43
N GLY A 20 -33.48 -17.38 -37.57
CA GLY A 20 -33.61 -17.48 -36.10
C GLY A 20 -32.74 -18.58 -35.46
N GLN A 21 -31.84 -19.21 -36.22
CA GLN A 21 -30.96 -20.29 -35.74
C GLN A 21 -29.62 -19.76 -35.19
N ASN A 22 -29.67 -18.88 -34.18
CA ASN A 22 -28.48 -18.23 -33.62
C ASN A 22 -27.43 -19.24 -33.09
N LYS A 23 -27.87 -20.39 -32.55
CA LYS A 23 -26.96 -21.45 -32.07
C LYS A 23 -26.15 -22.09 -33.19
N ALA A 24 -26.77 -22.34 -34.35
CA ALA A 24 -26.10 -22.91 -35.51
C ALA A 24 -25.17 -21.89 -36.18
N ALA A 25 -25.60 -20.63 -36.27
CA ALA A 25 -24.77 -19.52 -36.75
C ALA A 25 -23.46 -19.40 -35.93
N LEU A 26 -23.56 -19.46 -34.59
CA LEU A 26 -22.40 -19.42 -33.69
C LEU A 26 -21.43 -20.58 -33.95
N ALA A 27 -21.94 -21.80 -34.15
CA ALA A 27 -21.10 -22.98 -34.42
C ALA A 27 -20.31 -22.83 -35.74
N VAL A 28 -20.96 -22.34 -36.80
CA VAL A 28 -20.32 -22.07 -38.09
C VAL A 28 -19.18 -21.05 -37.93
N LEU A 29 -19.39 -19.98 -37.16
CA LEU A 29 -18.34 -18.99 -36.90
C LEU A 29 -17.22 -19.54 -36.01
N GLN A 30 -17.56 -20.35 -35.00
CA GLN A 30 -16.58 -20.99 -34.11
C GLN A 30 -15.64 -21.93 -34.88
N ASP A 31 -16.15 -22.71 -35.83
CA ASP A 31 -15.35 -23.59 -36.66
C ASP A 31 -14.33 -22.81 -37.51
N VAL A 32 -14.70 -21.62 -37.98
CA VAL A 32 -13.80 -20.74 -38.74
C VAL A 32 -12.74 -20.11 -37.85
N VAL A 33 -13.14 -19.64 -36.66
CA VAL A 33 -12.23 -19.03 -35.67
C VAL A 33 -11.17 -20.05 -35.21
N THR A 34 -11.58 -21.29 -34.93
CA THR A 34 -10.71 -22.37 -34.44
C THR A 34 -9.85 -23.03 -35.52
N SER A 35 -10.17 -22.82 -36.80
CA SER A 35 -9.46 -23.43 -37.92
C SER A 35 -7.96 -23.06 -37.93
N ARG A 36 -7.11 -23.96 -38.44
CA ARG A 36 -5.69 -23.62 -38.66
C ARG A 36 -5.48 -22.71 -39.87
N ARG A 37 -6.38 -22.74 -40.86
CA ARG A 37 -6.28 -21.92 -42.08
C ARG A 37 -6.62 -20.45 -41.85
N SER A 38 -7.43 -20.15 -40.83
CA SER A 38 -7.78 -18.77 -40.47
C SER A 38 -6.59 -18.00 -39.89
N ARG A 39 -5.60 -18.67 -39.30
CA ARG A 39 -4.41 -18.04 -38.69
C ARG A 39 -3.54 -17.24 -39.66
N SER A 40 -3.55 -17.58 -40.95
CA SER A 40 -2.80 -16.89 -42.00
C SER A 40 -3.69 -15.97 -42.86
N ALA A 41 -4.97 -15.83 -42.51
CA ALA A 41 -5.90 -15.02 -43.28
C ALA A 41 -5.67 -13.50 -42.99
N PRO A 42 -5.95 -12.62 -43.96
CA PRO A 42 -5.90 -11.17 -43.73
C PRO A 42 -6.84 -10.74 -42.61
N LEU A 43 -6.36 -9.91 -41.68
CA LEU A 43 -7.16 -9.43 -40.54
C LEU A 43 -8.38 -8.61 -40.95
N THR A 44 -8.32 -7.90 -42.08
CA THR A 44 -9.43 -7.11 -42.62
C THR A 44 -10.67 -7.95 -42.90
N LEU A 45 -10.50 -9.22 -43.27
CA LEU A 45 -11.60 -10.15 -43.51
C LEU A 45 -12.07 -10.82 -42.21
N MET A 46 -11.22 -10.89 -41.21
CA MET A 46 -11.52 -11.56 -39.94
C MET A 46 -12.20 -10.64 -38.93
N GLU A 47 -11.90 -9.34 -38.94
CA GLU A 47 -12.48 -8.38 -38.00
C GLU A 47 -14.03 -8.38 -37.99
N PRO A 48 -14.74 -8.27 -39.13
CA PRO A 48 -16.21 -8.35 -39.15
C PRO A 48 -16.76 -9.70 -38.67
N ILE A 49 -16.04 -10.80 -38.96
CA ILE A 49 -16.39 -12.15 -38.49
C ILE A 49 -16.32 -12.21 -36.96
N PHE A 50 -15.28 -11.64 -36.37
CA PHE A 50 -15.10 -11.59 -34.92
C PHE A 50 -16.11 -10.68 -34.23
N LEU A 51 -16.47 -9.54 -34.83
CA LEU A 51 -17.53 -8.66 -34.30
C LEU A 51 -18.87 -9.42 -34.24
N LYS A 52 -19.27 -10.08 -35.34
CA LYS A 52 -20.52 -10.87 -35.39
C LYS A 52 -20.48 -12.10 -34.48
N PHE A 53 -19.33 -12.76 -34.40
CA PHE A 53 -19.11 -13.87 -33.47
C PHE A 53 -19.33 -13.41 -32.02
N ILE A 54 -18.79 -12.26 -31.64
CA ILE A 54 -18.94 -11.73 -30.29
C ILE A 54 -20.39 -11.39 -29.97
N GLU A 55 -21.10 -10.71 -30.88
CA GLU A 55 -22.54 -10.43 -30.73
C GLU A 55 -23.32 -11.70 -30.39
N LEU A 56 -23.13 -12.77 -31.17
CA LEU A 56 -23.80 -14.05 -30.93
C LEU A 56 -23.38 -14.73 -29.62
N THR A 57 -22.10 -14.60 -29.22
CA THR A 57 -21.64 -15.17 -27.93
C THR A 57 -22.24 -14.43 -26.73
N VAL A 58 -22.44 -13.11 -26.83
CA VAL A 58 -23.04 -12.28 -25.78
C VAL A 58 -24.52 -12.59 -25.63
N GLU A 59 -25.28 -12.61 -26.74
CA GLU A 59 -26.72 -12.97 -26.73
C GLU A 59 -26.96 -14.34 -26.08
N GLN A 60 -26.11 -15.32 -26.39
CA GLN A 60 -26.21 -16.68 -25.85
C GLN A 60 -25.58 -16.85 -24.46
N ARG A 61 -24.96 -15.79 -23.90
CA ARG A 61 -24.22 -15.81 -22.62
C ARG A 61 -23.12 -16.89 -22.55
N LYS A 62 -22.47 -17.19 -23.68
CA LYS A 62 -21.42 -18.22 -23.79
C LYS A 62 -20.01 -17.64 -23.62
N GLY A 63 -19.69 -17.16 -22.42
CA GLY A 63 -18.41 -16.48 -22.13
C GLY A 63 -17.15 -17.34 -22.35
N LYS A 64 -17.22 -18.66 -22.16
CA LYS A 64 -16.09 -19.57 -22.42
C LYS A 64 -15.67 -19.59 -23.90
N ILE A 65 -16.66 -19.62 -24.79
CA ILE A 65 -16.45 -19.63 -26.24
C ILE A 65 -15.86 -18.28 -26.69
N ALA A 66 -16.36 -17.18 -26.13
CA ALA A 66 -15.81 -15.85 -26.36
C ALA A 66 -14.33 -15.76 -25.92
N LYS A 67 -13.98 -16.32 -24.74
CA LYS A 67 -12.59 -16.36 -24.26
C LYS A 67 -11.65 -17.09 -25.22
N GLU A 68 -12.03 -18.27 -25.67
CA GLU A 68 -11.21 -19.08 -26.59
C GLU A 68 -11.04 -18.37 -27.94
N GLY A 69 -12.13 -17.80 -28.48
CA GLY A 69 -12.10 -17.06 -29.74
C GLY A 69 -11.20 -15.81 -29.65
N LEU A 70 -11.36 -15.00 -28.61
CA LEU A 70 -10.53 -13.80 -28.42
C LEU A 70 -9.05 -14.12 -28.20
N TYR A 71 -8.73 -15.22 -27.50
CA TYR A 71 -7.35 -15.67 -27.34
C TYR A 71 -6.70 -16.02 -28.69
N GLN A 72 -7.46 -16.70 -29.56
CA GLN A 72 -7.01 -17.03 -30.91
C GLN A 72 -6.85 -15.77 -31.78
N TYR A 73 -7.80 -14.83 -31.68
CA TYR A 73 -7.74 -13.56 -32.39
C TYR A 73 -6.52 -12.73 -32.00
N ARG A 74 -6.26 -12.62 -30.69
CA ARG A 74 -5.06 -11.94 -30.17
C ARG A 74 -3.79 -12.52 -30.78
N ASN A 75 -3.64 -13.86 -30.77
CA ASN A 75 -2.45 -14.51 -31.30
C ASN A 75 -2.26 -14.29 -32.81
N MET A 76 -3.36 -14.19 -33.56
CA MET A 76 -3.35 -13.89 -35.00
C MET A 76 -2.97 -12.43 -35.29
N ALA A 77 -3.46 -11.50 -34.46
CA ALA A 77 -3.23 -10.06 -34.61
C ALA A 77 -1.88 -9.57 -34.04
N GLN A 78 -1.24 -10.38 -33.18
CA GLN A 78 -0.06 -9.98 -32.39
C GLN A 78 1.09 -9.40 -33.23
N ASN A 79 1.37 -10.02 -34.38
CA ASN A 79 2.53 -9.67 -35.23
C ASN A 79 2.20 -8.63 -36.30
N SER A 80 0.93 -8.37 -36.56
CA SER A 80 0.45 -7.57 -37.69
C SER A 80 -0.17 -6.26 -37.18
N ASN A 81 -1.46 -6.28 -36.84
CA ASN A 81 -2.17 -5.10 -36.37
C ASN A 81 -2.95 -5.37 -35.07
N VAL A 82 -2.38 -4.89 -33.97
CA VAL A 82 -2.92 -5.01 -32.62
C VAL A 82 -4.15 -4.12 -32.39
N THR A 83 -4.34 -3.05 -33.16
CA THR A 83 -5.49 -2.13 -32.95
C THR A 83 -6.83 -2.81 -33.22
N THR A 84 -6.88 -3.78 -34.11
CA THR A 84 -8.09 -4.57 -34.39
C THR A 84 -8.56 -5.37 -33.16
N VAL A 85 -7.63 -5.85 -32.33
CA VAL A 85 -7.94 -6.47 -31.03
C VAL A 85 -8.61 -5.46 -30.10
N GLU A 86 -8.20 -4.20 -30.15
CA GLU A 86 -8.81 -3.16 -29.33
C GLU A 86 -10.25 -2.89 -29.71
N THR A 87 -10.55 -2.80 -31.01
CA THR A 87 -11.92 -2.62 -31.53
C THR A 87 -12.81 -3.76 -31.07
N VAL A 88 -12.37 -5.00 -31.26
CA VAL A 88 -13.12 -6.22 -30.94
C VAL A 88 -13.35 -6.37 -29.43
N VAL A 89 -12.36 -6.03 -28.60
CA VAL A 89 -12.50 -6.06 -27.12
C VAL A 89 -13.42 -4.96 -26.62
N LYS A 90 -13.33 -3.73 -27.15
CA LYS A 90 -14.25 -2.63 -26.79
C LYS A 90 -15.70 -2.99 -27.13
N HIS A 91 -15.93 -3.51 -28.36
CA HIS A 91 -17.26 -3.97 -28.78
C HIS A 91 -17.82 -5.05 -27.85
N PHE A 92 -16.99 -5.99 -27.40
CA PHE A 92 -17.41 -7.03 -26.46
C PHE A 92 -17.89 -6.47 -25.11
N ILE A 93 -17.17 -5.49 -24.57
CA ILE A 93 -17.52 -4.83 -23.31
C ILE A 93 -18.79 -3.99 -23.48
N GLU A 94 -18.87 -3.17 -24.53
CA GLU A 94 -20.02 -2.32 -24.83
C GLU A 94 -21.31 -3.12 -25.00
N LEU A 95 -21.26 -4.24 -25.73
CA LEU A 95 -22.41 -5.15 -25.87
C LEU A 95 -22.83 -5.79 -24.54
N ALA A 96 -21.87 -6.17 -23.70
CA ALA A 96 -22.17 -6.76 -22.39
C ALA A 96 -22.79 -5.70 -21.45
N GLU A 97 -22.30 -4.47 -21.47
CA GLU A 97 -22.86 -3.34 -20.70
C GLU A 97 -24.27 -2.97 -21.19
N ALA A 98 -24.49 -2.89 -22.50
CA ALA A 98 -25.80 -2.60 -23.08
C ALA A 98 -26.85 -3.66 -22.69
N ASN A 99 -26.48 -4.94 -22.68
CA ASN A 99 -27.38 -6.01 -22.25
C ASN A 99 -27.68 -5.96 -20.75
N VAL A 100 -26.72 -5.54 -19.90
CA VAL A 100 -26.99 -5.29 -18.48
C VAL A 100 -27.99 -4.14 -18.32
N GLN A 101 -27.81 -3.03 -19.04
CA GLN A 101 -28.75 -1.90 -19.00
C GLN A 101 -30.15 -2.29 -19.46
N GLN A 102 -30.27 -3.10 -20.53
CA GLN A 102 -31.56 -3.64 -20.98
C GLN A 102 -32.19 -4.60 -19.97
N ALA A 103 -31.38 -5.39 -19.25
CA ALA A 103 -31.89 -6.27 -18.20
C ALA A 103 -32.37 -5.46 -16.99
N GLN A 104 -31.72 -4.35 -16.67
CA GLN A 104 -32.12 -3.44 -15.61
C GLN A 104 -33.44 -2.75 -15.93
N SER A 105 -33.59 -2.18 -17.13
CA SER A 105 -34.84 -1.52 -17.52
C SER A 105 -36.02 -2.50 -17.53
N LYS A 106 -35.80 -3.75 -17.95
CA LYS A 106 -36.82 -4.81 -17.86
C LYS A 106 -37.17 -5.17 -16.41
N ALA A 107 -36.19 -5.26 -15.52
CA ALA A 107 -36.44 -5.54 -14.11
C ALA A 107 -37.18 -4.39 -13.42
N GLU A 108 -36.85 -3.14 -13.75
CA GLU A 108 -37.55 -1.93 -13.28
C GLU A 108 -38.99 -1.89 -13.79
N GLN A 109 -39.25 -2.23 -15.06
CA GLN A 109 -40.62 -2.34 -15.59
C GLN A 109 -41.42 -3.40 -14.84
N ILE A 110 -40.86 -4.59 -14.64
CA ILE A 110 -41.56 -5.68 -13.94
C ILE A 110 -41.83 -5.33 -12.47
N THR A 111 -40.93 -4.58 -11.82
CA THR A 111 -41.16 -4.15 -10.43
C THR A 111 -42.24 -3.09 -10.33
N LEU A 112 -42.29 -2.13 -11.27
CA LEU A 112 -43.39 -1.15 -11.36
C LEU A 112 -44.75 -1.83 -11.60
N ASP A 113 -44.81 -2.82 -12.49
CA ASP A 113 -46.04 -3.58 -12.77
C ASP A 113 -46.49 -4.42 -11.57
N LEU A 114 -45.57 -4.88 -10.72
CA LEU A 114 -45.85 -5.65 -9.52
C LEU A 114 -46.27 -4.77 -8.34
N ASP A 115 -45.75 -3.55 -8.25
CA ASP A 115 -46.11 -2.57 -7.21
C ASP A 115 -47.47 -1.92 -7.51
N ASP A 116 -47.92 -1.81 -8.76
CA ASP A 116 -49.28 -1.36 -9.13
C ASP A 116 -50.38 -2.39 -8.74
N LEU A 117 -49.98 -3.61 -8.38
CA LEU A 117 -50.84 -4.70 -7.91
C LEU A 117 -50.80 -4.86 -6.37
N GLU A 118 -50.95 -3.75 -5.62
CA GLU A 118 -51.02 -3.73 -4.14
C GLU A 118 -52.11 -4.63 -3.50
N ALA A 119 -52.95 -5.32 -4.28
CA ALA A 119 -54.06 -6.12 -3.77
C ALA A 119 -53.75 -7.60 -3.45
N SER A 120 -52.49 -8.07 -3.48
CA SER A 120 -52.21 -9.45 -3.06
C SER A 120 -50.92 -9.61 -2.25
N GLU A 121 -51.01 -9.29 -0.96
CA GLU A 121 -50.22 -9.98 0.06
C GLU A 121 -50.62 -11.46 0.07
N THR A 122 -50.05 -12.23 -0.84
CA THR A 122 -50.26 -13.67 -0.86
C THR A 122 -49.61 -14.29 0.40
N PRO A 123 -50.20 -15.35 0.98
CA PRO A 123 -49.64 -16.03 2.15
C PRO A 123 -48.18 -16.47 1.94
N GLU A 124 -47.82 -16.77 0.69
CA GLU A 124 -46.45 -17.10 0.27
C GLU A 124 -45.49 -15.90 0.40
N LYS A 125 -45.90 -14.68 0.02
CA LYS A 125 -45.06 -13.48 0.19
C LYS A 125 -44.81 -13.19 1.68
N LEU A 126 -45.85 -13.36 2.51
CA LEU A 126 -45.79 -13.12 3.96
C LEU A 126 -44.93 -14.18 4.67
N MET A 127 -45.00 -15.45 4.25
CA MET A 127 -44.06 -16.48 4.73
C MET A 127 -42.62 -16.15 4.36
N ILE A 128 -42.33 -15.73 3.11
CA ILE A 128 -40.95 -15.46 2.72
C ILE A 128 -40.42 -14.20 3.43
N SER A 129 -41.24 -13.17 3.66
CA SER A 129 -40.81 -11.97 4.41
C SER A 129 -40.47 -12.27 5.89
N THR A 130 -41.08 -13.29 6.50
CA THR A 130 -40.71 -13.73 7.87
C THR A 130 -39.37 -14.49 7.94
N VAL A 131 -38.91 -15.08 6.83
CA VAL A 131 -37.67 -15.87 6.79
C VAL A 131 -36.51 -15.07 6.23
N THR A 132 -36.76 -14.19 5.26
CA THR A 132 -35.76 -13.30 4.67
C THR A 132 -36.29 -11.87 4.55
N SER A 133 -35.45 -10.90 4.92
CA SER A 133 -35.73 -9.47 4.76
C SER A 133 -35.64 -8.98 3.31
N ASP A 134 -35.56 -9.88 2.32
CA ASP A 134 -35.31 -9.54 0.92
C ASP A 134 -36.60 -8.99 0.28
N ALA A 135 -36.54 -7.74 -0.17
CA ALA A 135 -37.63 -7.06 -0.87
C ALA A 135 -37.95 -7.73 -2.22
N ASN A 136 -39.17 -7.51 -2.74
CA ASN A 136 -39.58 -8.03 -4.05
C ASN A 136 -38.62 -7.57 -5.17
N LYS A 137 -38.16 -6.32 -5.09
CA LYS A 137 -37.15 -5.73 -5.99
C LYS A 137 -35.82 -6.50 -6.01
N ASP A 138 -35.32 -6.91 -4.84
CA ASP A 138 -34.07 -7.68 -4.76
C ASP A 138 -34.19 -9.06 -5.41
N ARG A 139 -35.40 -9.65 -5.40
CA ARG A 139 -35.66 -10.96 -6.02
C ARG A 139 -35.73 -10.86 -7.54
N THR A 140 -36.42 -9.86 -8.08
CA THR A 140 -36.46 -9.61 -9.53
C THR A 140 -35.08 -9.28 -10.07
N ASP A 141 -34.30 -8.46 -9.35
CA ASP A 141 -32.92 -8.13 -9.69
C ASP A 141 -32.00 -9.36 -9.61
N ARG A 142 -32.22 -10.26 -8.65
CA ARG A 142 -31.48 -11.51 -8.55
C ARG A 142 -31.79 -12.49 -9.69
N ALA A 143 -33.02 -12.52 -10.17
CA ALA A 143 -33.44 -13.40 -11.26
C ALA A 143 -32.99 -12.89 -12.63
N LEU A 144 -33.17 -11.60 -12.91
CA LEU A 144 -32.97 -11.02 -14.24
C LEU A 144 -31.61 -10.33 -14.39
N VAL A 145 -31.24 -9.47 -13.43
CA VAL A 145 -30.07 -8.59 -13.55
C VAL A 145 -28.78 -9.31 -13.14
N THR A 146 -28.80 -10.08 -12.04
CA THR A 146 -27.60 -10.74 -11.49
C THR A 146 -26.91 -11.71 -12.46
N PRO A 147 -27.60 -12.52 -13.29
CA PRO A 147 -26.93 -13.32 -14.31
C PRO A 147 -26.14 -12.49 -15.32
N TRP A 148 -26.68 -11.34 -15.75
CA TRP A 148 -26.01 -10.42 -16.65
C TRP A 148 -24.85 -9.69 -15.98
N LEU A 149 -24.98 -9.31 -14.71
CA LEU A 149 -23.86 -8.76 -13.94
C LEU A 149 -22.72 -9.77 -13.77
N LYS A 150 -23.02 -11.04 -13.50
CA LYS A 150 -22.01 -12.11 -13.46
C LYS A 150 -21.33 -12.30 -14.81
N PHE A 151 -22.11 -12.26 -15.89
CA PHE A 151 -21.58 -12.35 -17.25
C PHE A 151 -20.66 -11.17 -17.57
N LEU A 152 -21.08 -9.94 -17.27
CA LEU A 152 -20.29 -8.71 -17.46
C LEU A 152 -18.99 -8.74 -16.65
N TRP A 153 -19.03 -9.21 -15.40
CA TRP A 153 -17.82 -9.43 -14.60
C TRP A 153 -16.84 -10.43 -15.27
N GLU A 154 -17.34 -11.58 -15.72
CA GLU A 154 -16.50 -12.58 -16.41
C GLU A 154 -16.00 -12.06 -17.76
N THR A 155 -16.73 -11.16 -18.43
CA THR A 155 -16.28 -10.43 -19.61
C THR A 155 -15.08 -9.55 -19.27
N TYR A 156 -15.16 -8.66 -18.27
CA TYR A 156 -14.02 -7.84 -17.85
C TYR A 156 -12.81 -8.69 -17.45
N ARG A 157 -13.02 -9.75 -16.66
CA ARG A 157 -11.97 -10.69 -16.26
C ARG A 157 -11.29 -11.33 -17.47
N THR A 158 -12.09 -11.78 -18.44
CA THR A 158 -11.61 -12.40 -19.68
C THR A 158 -10.81 -11.41 -20.51
N CYS A 159 -11.31 -10.18 -20.70
CA CYS A 159 -10.59 -9.12 -21.39
C CYS A 159 -9.23 -8.83 -20.71
N LEU A 160 -9.20 -8.67 -19.39
CA LEU A 160 -7.94 -8.45 -18.66
C LEU A 160 -6.96 -9.63 -18.80
N ASP A 161 -7.44 -10.87 -18.74
CA ASP A 161 -6.63 -12.08 -18.98
C ASP A 161 -6.02 -12.08 -20.39
N ILE A 162 -6.78 -11.66 -21.40
CA ILE A 162 -6.34 -11.63 -22.81
C ILE A 162 -5.33 -10.50 -23.02
N LEU A 163 -5.55 -9.33 -22.42
CA LEU A 163 -4.72 -8.15 -22.63
C LEU A 163 -3.43 -8.15 -21.78
N ARG A 164 -3.25 -9.10 -20.86
CA ARG A 164 -2.10 -9.13 -19.94
C ARG A 164 -0.75 -9.28 -20.65
N ASN A 165 0.28 -8.70 -20.05
CA ASN A 165 1.70 -8.78 -20.44
C ASN A 165 1.93 -8.52 -21.95
N ASN A 166 1.36 -7.45 -22.47
CA ASN A 166 1.63 -6.96 -23.83
C ASN A 166 1.79 -5.45 -23.81
N ALA A 167 2.99 -4.95 -24.13
CA ALA A 167 3.30 -3.52 -24.10
C ALA A 167 2.41 -2.69 -25.04
N ARG A 168 2.00 -3.24 -26.20
CA ARG A 168 1.16 -2.53 -27.18
C ARG A 168 -0.30 -2.38 -26.74
N LEU A 169 -0.80 -3.31 -25.91
CA LEU A 169 -2.19 -3.34 -25.43
C LEU A 169 -2.35 -2.79 -24.00
N GLU A 170 -1.27 -2.27 -23.42
CA GLU A 170 -1.25 -1.86 -22.03
C GLU A 170 -2.23 -0.70 -21.75
N VAL A 171 -2.40 0.24 -22.69
CA VAL A 171 -3.37 1.34 -22.55
C VAL A 171 -4.79 0.79 -22.43
N LEU A 172 -5.17 -0.12 -23.33
CA LEU A 172 -6.49 -0.76 -23.28
C LEU A 172 -6.67 -1.59 -22.01
N TYR A 173 -5.62 -2.30 -21.56
CA TYR A 173 -5.65 -3.05 -20.31
C TYR A 173 -5.98 -2.15 -19.11
N GLN A 174 -5.33 -0.99 -18.98
CA GLN A 174 -5.61 -0.06 -17.87
C GLN A 174 -7.01 0.56 -17.98
N THR A 175 -7.45 0.95 -19.18
CA THR A 175 -8.80 1.46 -19.40
C THR A 175 -9.86 0.42 -19.03
N THR A 176 -9.65 -0.84 -19.40
CA THR A 176 -10.54 -1.97 -19.04
C THR A 176 -10.54 -2.21 -17.53
N ALA A 177 -9.39 -2.10 -16.86
CA ALA A 177 -9.30 -2.22 -15.41
C ALA A 177 -10.05 -1.09 -14.70
N ASN A 178 -9.97 0.15 -15.21
CA ASN A 178 -10.73 1.28 -14.70
C ASN A 178 -12.24 1.08 -14.86
N GLN A 179 -12.70 0.64 -16.03
CA GLN A 179 -14.11 0.27 -16.26
C GLN A 179 -14.57 -0.83 -15.30
N ALA A 180 -13.73 -1.84 -15.04
CA ALA A 180 -14.05 -2.90 -14.08
C ALA A 180 -14.16 -2.38 -12.63
N PHE A 181 -13.36 -1.39 -12.24
CA PHE A 181 -13.53 -0.72 -10.93
C PHE A 181 -14.83 0.08 -10.86
N GLN A 182 -15.14 0.86 -11.90
CA GLN A 182 -16.40 1.60 -12.03
C GLN A 182 -17.62 0.66 -11.97
N PHE A 183 -17.55 -0.51 -12.62
CA PHE A 183 -18.55 -1.57 -12.52
C PHE A 183 -18.74 -2.05 -11.07
N CYS A 184 -17.65 -2.31 -10.36
CA CYS A 184 -17.73 -2.76 -8.96
C CYS A 184 -18.33 -1.69 -8.04
N LEU A 185 -18.03 -0.42 -8.28
CA LEU A 185 -18.57 0.72 -7.54
C LEU A 185 -20.06 0.91 -7.82
N ARG A 186 -20.45 1.00 -9.10
CA ARG A 186 -21.83 1.25 -9.54
C ARG A 186 -22.82 0.21 -9.01
N TYR A 187 -22.39 -1.06 -8.91
CA TYR A 187 -23.25 -2.17 -8.47
C TYR A 187 -22.92 -2.69 -7.06
N GLY A 188 -22.06 -2.01 -6.29
CA GLY A 188 -21.73 -2.41 -4.91
C GLY A 188 -21.11 -3.81 -4.76
N ARG A 189 -20.44 -4.32 -5.79
CA ARG A 189 -19.96 -5.71 -5.88
C ARG A 189 -18.62 -5.94 -5.17
N LYS A 190 -18.67 -6.02 -3.83
CA LYS A 190 -17.47 -6.15 -2.98
C LYS A 190 -16.67 -7.46 -3.21
N ALA A 191 -17.31 -8.56 -3.59
CA ALA A 191 -16.63 -9.85 -3.79
C ALA A 191 -15.83 -9.89 -5.10
N GLU A 192 -16.42 -9.39 -6.19
CA GLU A 192 -15.79 -9.24 -7.49
C GLU A 192 -14.62 -8.24 -7.41
N PHE A 193 -14.78 -7.14 -6.68
CA PHE A 193 -13.69 -6.18 -6.43
C PHE A 193 -12.47 -6.83 -5.78
N ARG A 194 -12.65 -7.68 -4.75
CA ARG A 194 -11.55 -8.46 -4.14
C ARG A 194 -10.85 -9.37 -5.16
N ARG A 195 -11.62 -10.09 -5.97
CA ARG A 195 -11.08 -10.96 -7.03
C ARG A 195 -10.33 -10.17 -8.10
N LEU A 196 -10.81 -8.97 -8.46
CA LEU A 196 -10.14 -8.07 -9.40
C LEU A 196 -8.79 -7.63 -8.85
N CYS A 197 -8.74 -7.21 -7.59
CA CYS A 197 -7.49 -6.80 -6.94
C CYS A 197 -6.44 -7.93 -6.95
N ASP A 198 -6.83 -9.16 -6.60
CA ASP A 198 -5.91 -10.31 -6.64
C ASP A 198 -5.49 -10.68 -8.07
N LEU A 199 -6.39 -10.59 -9.04
CA LEU A 199 -6.07 -10.79 -10.45
C LEU A 199 -5.02 -9.77 -10.93
N LEU A 200 -5.19 -8.50 -10.60
CA LEU A 200 -4.24 -7.45 -10.97
C LEU A 200 -2.87 -7.63 -10.30
N ARG A 201 -2.82 -8.13 -9.06
CA ARG A 201 -1.56 -8.50 -8.37
C ARG A 201 -0.86 -9.65 -9.08
N ASN A 202 -1.61 -10.70 -9.42
CA ASN A 202 -1.08 -11.84 -10.17
C ASN A 202 -0.54 -11.42 -11.55
N HIS A 203 -1.22 -10.50 -12.23
CA HIS A 203 -0.75 -9.95 -13.50
C HIS A 203 0.56 -9.16 -13.33
N LEU A 204 0.68 -8.35 -12.28
CA LEU A 204 1.92 -7.62 -12.01
C LEU A 204 3.10 -8.56 -11.67
N LEU A 205 2.86 -9.61 -10.88
CA LEU A 205 3.84 -10.66 -10.60
C LEU A 205 4.25 -11.41 -11.88
N SER A 206 3.29 -11.64 -12.79
CA SER A 206 3.55 -12.26 -14.09
C SER A 206 4.44 -11.38 -14.98
N ILE A 207 4.24 -10.06 -14.98
CA ILE A 207 5.10 -9.13 -15.74
C ILE A 207 6.56 -9.23 -15.27
N ALA A 208 6.78 -9.29 -13.95
CA ALA A 208 8.12 -9.44 -13.39
C ALA A 208 8.79 -10.78 -13.77
N ARG A 209 8.03 -11.88 -13.87
CA ARG A 209 8.54 -13.21 -14.23
C ARG A 209 8.82 -13.40 -15.72
N PHE A 210 8.04 -12.75 -16.59
CA PHE A 210 8.10 -12.96 -18.04
C PHE A 210 8.65 -11.74 -18.81
N SER A 211 9.54 -10.97 -18.18
CA SER A 211 10.13 -9.76 -18.76
C SER A 211 10.99 -10.01 -20.01
N HIS A 212 11.50 -11.23 -20.20
CA HIS A 212 12.34 -11.61 -21.34
C HIS A 212 11.59 -11.81 -22.67
N GLN A 213 10.26 -11.79 -22.69
CA GLN A 213 9.49 -11.99 -23.92
C GLN A 213 9.50 -10.74 -24.81
N ALA A 214 9.53 -10.90 -26.14
CA ALA A 214 9.70 -9.80 -27.09
C ALA A 214 8.63 -8.69 -27.01
N TYR A 215 7.40 -9.02 -26.58
CA TYR A 215 6.29 -8.06 -26.43
C TYR A 215 5.92 -7.81 -24.95
N ALA A 216 6.75 -8.25 -24.00
CA ALA A 216 6.49 -8.08 -22.58
C ALA A 216 6.50 -6.61 -22.17
N VAL A 217 5.76 -6.30 -21.10
CA VAL A 217 5.78 -4.97 -20.48
C VAL A 217 7.08 -4.81 -19.72
N ASN A 218 7.82 -3.73 -19.98
CA ASN A 218 9.03 -3.41 -19.24
C ASN A 218 8.73 -2.40 -18.12
N LEU A 219 8.74 -2.84 -16.87
CA LEU A 219 8.52 -1.96 -15.70
C LEU A 219 9.65 -0.93 -15.49
N SER A 220 10.77 -1.07 -16.20
CA SER A 220 11.82 -0.04 -16.22
C SER A 220 11.39 1.19 -17.03
N ASP A 221 10.42 1.04 -17.94
CA ASP A 221 9.87 2.14 -18.70
C ASP A 221 9.01 3.04 -17.81
N PRO A 222 9.34 4.35 -17.70
CA PRO A 222 8.62 5.26 -16.82
C PRO A 222 7.14 5.45 -17.19
N GLU A 223 6.78 5.39 -18.47
CA GLU A 223 5.40 5.58 -18.92
C GLU A 223 4.53 4.37 -18.57
N SER A 224 5.05 3.15 -18.76
CA SER A 224 4.39 1.93 -18.30
C SER A 224 4.21 1.92 -16.77
N LEU A 225 5.27 2.26 -16.03
CA LEU A 225 5.19 2.29 -14.57
C LEU A 225 4.18 3.32 -14.06
N GLN A 226 4.13 4.51 -14.68
CA GLN A 226 3.13 5.53 -14.35
C GLN A 226 1.71 5.02 -14.60
N ARG A 227 1.45 4.34 -15.72
CA ARG A 227 0.14 3.75 -16.04
C ARG A 227 -0.28 2.68 -15.01
N HIS A 228 0.65 1.86 -14.55
CA HIS A 228 0.41 0.91 -13.47
C HIS A 228 0.11 1.60 -12.13
N LEU A 229 0.85 2.67 -11.80
CA LEU A 229 0.59 3.48 -10.62
C LEU A 229 -0.80 4.13 -10.66
N ASP A 230 -1.17 4.74 -11.78
CA ASP A 230 -2.48 5.39 -11.96
C ASP A 230 -3.63 4.39 -11.72
N THR A 231 -3.49 3.17 -12.24
CA THR A 231 -4.48 2.09 -12.03
C THR A 231 -4.55 1.65 -10.57
N ARG A 232 -3.42 1.59 -9.85
CA ARG A 232 -3.40 1.27 -8.42
C ARG A 232 -3.97 2.40 -7.55
N PHE A 233 -3.80 3.66 -7.96
CA PHE A 233 -4.46 4.80 -7.30
C PHE A 233 -5.98 4.74 -7.46
N LEU A 234 -6.47 4.40 -8.66
CA LEU A 234 -7.89 4.18 -8.88
C LEU A 234 -8.42 3.00 -8.05
N GLN A 235 -7.66 1.90 -7.95
CA GLN A 235 -7.98 0.77 -7.08
C GLN A 235 -8.12 1.21 -5.61
N LEU A 236 -7.19 2.04 -5.11
CA LEU A 236 -7.24 2.57 -3.75
C LEU A 236 -8.48 3.47 -3.52
N ASN A 237 -8.80 4.34 -4.46
CA ASN A 237 -9.98 5.20 -4.38
C ASN A 237 -11.26 4.35 -4.33
N ALA A 238 -11.40 3.39 -5.24
CA ALA A 238 -12.55 2.49 -5.29
C ALA A 238 -12.66 1.62 -4.03
N ALA A 239 -11.54 1.13 -3.49
CA ALA A 239 -11.53 0.37 -2.23
C ALA A 239 -11.98 1.22 -1.04
N SER A 240 -11.59 2.49 -1.00
CA SER A 240 -12.00 3.44 0.02
C SER A 240 -13.48 3.77 -0.06
N GLU A 241 -14.05 3.92 -1.27
CA GLU A 241 -15.48 4.18 -1.48
C GLU A 241 -16.36 2.96 -1.15
N LEU A 242 -15.87 1.73 -1.40
CA LEU A 242 -16.55 0.49 -1.00
C LEU A 242 -16.36 0.13 0.48
N GLU A 243 -15.61 0.94 1.23
CA GLU A 243 -15.23 0.74 2.63
C GLU A 243 -14.51 -0.60 2.89
N LEU A 244 -13.76 -1.08 1.90
CA LEU A 244 -12.97 -2.30 1.98
C LEU A 244 -11.58 -1.99 2.54
N TRP A 245 -11.50 -1.65 3.83
CA TRP A 245 -10.28 -1.16 4.47
C TRP A 245 -9.08 -2.11 4.37
N GLN A 246 -9.31 -3.42 4.46
CA GLN A 246 -8.25 -4.42 4.32
C GLN A 246 -7.67 -4.45 2.89
N GLU A 247 -8.52 -4.37 1.86
CA GLU A 247 -8.04 -4.29 0.47
C GLU A 247 -7.41 -2.94 0.17
N ALA A 248 -7.97 -1.85 0.70
CA ALA A 248 -7.37 -0.52 0.59
C ALA A 248 -5.94 -0.53 1.15
N PHE A 249 -5.72 -1.14 2.32
CA PHE A 249 -4.39 -1.32 2.89
C PHE A 249 -3.47 -2.15 1.98
N ARG A 250 -3.92 -3.31 1.48
CA ARG A 250 -3.12 -4.11 0.52
C ARG A 250 -2.79 -3.33 -0.76
N SER A 251 -3.71 -2.50 -1.26
CA SER A 251 -3.47 -1.62 -2.41
C SER A 251 -2.43 -0.54 -2.13
N VAL A 252 -2.38 0.01 -0.90
CA VAL A 252 -1.32 0.93 -0.46
C VAL A 252 0.05 0.24 -0.55
N GLU A 253 0.15 -1.02 -0.14
CA GLU A 253 1.40 -1.79 -0.24
C GLU A 253 1.81 -2.02 -1.70
N ASP A 254 0.84 -2.32 -2.57
CA ASP A 254 1.08 -2.47 -4.01
C ASP A 254 1.62 -1.16 -4.62
N ILE A 255 1.05 -0.01 -4.25
CA ILE A 255 1.54 1.32 -4.66
C ILE A 255 2.95 1.55 -4.13
N HIS A 256 3.20 1.29 -2.85
CA HIS A 256 4.50 1.49 -2.22
C HIS A 256 5.60 0.66 -2.89
N ASN A 257 5.33 -0.62 -3.20
CA ASN A 257 6.25 -1.48 -3.92
C ASN A 257 6.57 -0.95 -5.32
N LEU A 258 5.57 -0.42 -6.05
CA LEU A 258 5.78 0.23 -7.35
C LEU A 258 6.56 1.55 -7.22
N LEU A 259 6.36 2.30 -6.14
CA LEU A 259 7.11 3.53 -5.86
C LEU A 259 8.59 3.24 -5.59
N ILE A 260 8.91 2.15 -4.90
CA ILE A 260 10.30 1.70 -4.69
C ILE A 260 10.96 1.29 -6.00
N LEU A 261 10.21 0.59 -6.87
CA LEU A 261 10.69 0.19 -8.20
C LEU A 261 10.90 1.40 -9.12
N SER A 262 10.12 2.47 -8.93
CA SER A 262 10.24 3.70 -9.71
C SER A 262 11.51 4.49 -9.37
N LYS A 263 12.38 4.67 -10.37
CA LYS A 263 13.50 5.62 -10.28
C LYS A 263 13.07 7.07 -10.48
N LYS A 264 11.91 7.32 -11.11
CA LYS A 264 11.40 8.68 -11.36
C LYS A 264 10.44 9.13 -10.26
N PRO A 265 10.48 10.42 -9.86
CA PRO A 265 9.53 10.96 -8.89
C PRO A 265 8.13 11.00 -9.51
N VAL A 266 7.16 10.38 -8.83
CA VAL A 266 5.74 10.40 -9.21
C VAL A 266 5.15 11.80 -9.07
N LYS A 267 4.16 12.10 -9.92
CA LYS A 267 3.38 13.35 -9.89
C LYS A 267 2.93 13.71 -8.46
N PRO A 268 3.18 14.94 -7.97
CA PRO A 268 2.83 15.34 -6.61
C PRO A 268 1.35 15.17 -6.27
N LEU A 269 0.44 15.50 -7.18
CA LEU A 269 -1.00 15.36 -6.93
C LEU A 269 -1.41 13.92 -6.58
N MET A 270 -0.81 12.94 -7.25
CA MET A 270 -1.06 11.52 -6.97
C MET A 270 -0.50 11.09 -5.62
N LYS A 271 0.68 11.61 -5.24
CA LYS A 271 1.24 11.42 -3.89
C LYS A 271 0.40 12.12 -2.82
N ALA A 272 -0.28 13.22 -3.13
CA ALA A 272 -1.19 13.88 -2.21
C ALA A 272 -2.40 12.99 -1.93
N ASN A 273 -3.08 12.51 -2.97
CA ASN A 273 -4.21 11.60 -2.82
C ASN A 273 -3.81 10.31 -2.07
N TYR A 274 -2.62 9.77 -2.35
CA TYR A 274 -2.05 8.65 -1.58
C TYR A 274 -2.08 8.90 -0.06
N TYR A 275 -1.48 10.01 0.39
CA TYR A 275 -1.40 10.32 1.82
C TYR A 275 -2.75 10.69 2.43
N GLU A 276 -3.65 11.31 1.66
CA GLU A 276 -5.02 11.59 2.11
C GLU A 276 -5.80 10.30 2.39
N LYS A 277 -5.80 9.36 1.44
CA LYS A 277 -6.46 8.06 1.62
C LYS A 277 -5.79 7.25 2.72
N LEU A 278 -4.47 7.31 2.83
CA LEU A 278 -3.72 6.63 3.88
C LEU A 278 -4.04 7.20 5.27
N ALA A 279 -4.22 8.52 5.39
CA ALA A 279 -4.71 9.13 6.62
C ALA A 279 -6.11 8.60 6.98
N LYS A 280 -7.04 8.51 6.02
CA LYS A 280 -8.37 7.93 6.25
C LYS A 280 -8.31 6.46 6.72
N ILE A 281 -7.46 5.64 6.09
CA ILE A 281 -7.25 4.22 6.50
C ILE A 281 -6.71 4.13 7.92
N PHE A 282 -5.75 4.98 8.30
CA PHE A 282 -5.21 4.95 9.67
C PHE A 282 -6.18 5.45 10.72
N LEU A 283 -7.10 6.36 10.35
CA LEU A 283 -8.16 6.82 11.23
C LEU A 283 -9.15 5.68 11.52
N THR A 284 -9.59 4.95 10.51
CA THR A 284 -10.52 3.81 10.69
C THR A 284 -9.88 2.61 11.37
N ALA A 285 -8.54 2.52 11.33
CA ALA A 285 -7.76 1.53 12.08
C ALA A 285 -7.41 1.97 13.51
N ASP A 286 -7.95 3.10 14.01
CA ASP A 286 -7.67 3.70 15.32
C ASP A 286 -6.18 3.97 15.59
N ASN A 287 -5.38 4.20 14.55
CA ASN A 287 -3.94 4.46 14.68
C ASN A 287 -3.60 5.93 14.42
N LEU A 288 -3.93 6.76 15.41
CA LEU A 288 -3.79 8.23 15.35
C LEU A 288 -2.34 8.71 15.11
N LEU A 289 -1.34 7.95 15.55
CA LEU A 289 0.07 8.29 15.35
C LEU A 289 0.46 8.29 13.86
N PHE A 290 0.11 7.21 13.15
CA PHE A 290 0.40 7.12 11.71
C PHE A 290 -0.55 7.98 10.88
N HIS A 291 -1.78 8.18 11.36
CA HIS A 291 -2.70 9.15 10.79
C HIS A 291 -2.11 10.57 10.78
N SER A 292 -1.59 11.03 11.92
CA SER A 292 -0.93 12.35 12.01
C SER A 292 0.35 12.41 11.17
N ALA A 293 1.13 11.32 11.12
CA ALA A 293 2.30 11.26 10.24
C ALA A 293 1.93 11.34 8.74
N ALA A 294 0.79 10.77 8.34
CA ALA A 294 0.26 10.89 6.99
C ALA A 294 -0.15 12.32 6.67
N TRP A 295 -0.82 13.01 7.58
CA TRP A 295 -1.11 14.44 7.45
C TRP A 295 0.14 15.31 7.41
N SER A 296 1.19 15.00 8.19
CA SER A 296 2.48 15.70 8.11
C SER A 296 3.05 15.64 6.69
N LYS A 297 3.11 14.44 6.10
CA LYS A 297 3.62 14.25 4.72
C LYS A 297 2.72 14.92 3.69
N TYR A 298 1.40 14.82 3.84
CA TYR A 298 0.45 15.50 2.97
C TYR A 298 0.66 17.02 3.00
N TYR A 299 0.72 17.61 4.20
CA TYR A 299 0.94 19.03 4.39
C TYR A 299 2.28 19.49 3.81
N MET A 300 3.38 18.77 4.06
CA MET A 300 4.68 19.10 3.48
C MET A 300 4.64 19.09 1.96
N LEU A 301 3.97 18.10 1.36
CA LEU A 301 3.84 17.99 -0.09
C LEU A 301 3.04 19.18 -0.66
N MET A 302 1.92 19.54 -0.04
CA MET A 302 1.10 20.67 -0.45
C MET A 302 1.82 22.01 -0.28
N ASN A 303 2.56 22.18 0.81
CA ASN A 303 3.31 23.42 1.09
C ASN A 303 4.47 23.60 0.10
N HIS A 304 5.18 22.53 -0.29
CA HIS A 304 6.24 22.60 -1.31
C HIS A 304 5.72 22.89 -2.72
N HIS A 305 4.49 22.47 -3.05
CA HIS A 305 3.87 22.68 -4.37
C HIS A 305 2.82 23.81 -4.38
N SER A 306 2.77 24.60 -3.31
CA SER A 306 1.77 25.63 -3.04
C SER A 306 1.67 26.72 -4.11
N THR A 307 2.71 26.96 -4.91
CA THR A 307 2.69 28.02 -5.95
C THR A 307 1.72 27.73 -7.09
N LYS A 308 1.17 26.52 -7.19
CA LYS A 308 0.23 26.13 -8.26
C LYS A 308 -1.15 25.68 -7.77
N PHE A 309 -1.37 25.40 -6.48
CA PHE A 309 -2.54 24.63 -6.04
C PHE A 309 -3.20 25.01 -4.70
N GLY A 310 -2.70 25.98 -3.92
CA GLY A 310 -3.24 26.23 -2.57
C GLY A 310 -3.89 27.59 -2.42
N THR A 311 -5.21 27.64 -2.19
CA THR A 311 -5.83 28.82 -1.58
C THR A 311 -5.33 28.98 -0.13
N PRO A 312 -5.20 30.21 0.39
CA PRO A 312 -4.70 30.41 1.77
C PRO A 312 -5.59 29.72 2.82
N LEU A 313 -6.90 29.62 2.55
CA LEU A 313 -7.90 28.98 3.40
C LEU A 313 -7.72 27.45 3.45
N GLU A 314 -7.41 26.79 2.33
CA GLU A 314 -7.10 25.36 2.34
C GLU A 314 -5.81 25.06 3.10
N GLN A 315 -4.81 25.93 3.03
CA GLN A 315 -3.58 25.76 3.81
C GLN A 315 -3.82 25.89 5.31
N GLU A 316 -4.66 26.83 5.72
CA GLU A 316 -5.08 26.98 7.11
C GLU A 316 -5.85 25.76 7.60
N ARG A 317 -6.78 25.24 6.79
CA ARG A 317 -7.54 24.02 7.10
C ARG A 317 -6.61 22.81 7.28
N LEU A 318 -5.67 22.61 6.36
CA LEU A 318 -4.72 21.49 6.41
C LEU A 318 -3.73 21.62 7.57
N ALA A 319 -3.25 22.84 7.85
CA ALA A 319 -2.40 23.10 9.01
C ALA A 319 -3.14 22.79 10.32
N SER A 320 -4.42 23.18 10.39
CA SER A 320 -5.30 22.93 11.54
C SER A 320 -5.57 21.44 11.74
N LEU A 321 -5.88 20.70 10.67
CA LEU A 321 -6.04 19.24 10.72
C LEU A 321 -4.77 18.52 11.16
N PHE A 322 -3.61 18.91 10.60
CA PHE A 322 -2.34 18.31 11.00
C PHE A 322 -2.03 18.57 12.47
N LEU A 323 -2.15 19.83 12.93
CA LEU A 323 -1.89 20.19 14.32
C LEU A 323 -2.86 19.49 15.29
N LEU A 324 -4.15 19.47 14.98
CA LEU A 324 -5.16 18.79 15.79
C LEU A 324 -4.90 17.28 15.84
N SER A 325 -4.58 16.65 14.70
CA SER A 325 -4.24 15.24 14.64
C SER A 325 -3.02 14.90 15.49
N ALA A 326 -2.01 15.78 15.55
CA ALA A 326 -0.80 15.59 16.34
C ALA A 326 -1.05 15.78 17.84
N LEU A 327 -1.89 16.76 18.21
CA LEU A 327 -2.29 17.01 19.59
C LEU A 327 -3.19 15.90 20.15
N ALA A 328 -4.07 15.36 19.32
CA ALA A 328 -5.02 14.31 19.68
C ALA A 328 -4.39 12.90 19.82
N ILE A 329 -3.09 12.73 19.53
CA ILE A 329 -2.40 11.45 19.74
C ILE A 329 -2.40 11.12 21.24
N PRO A 330 -3.02 10.01 21.68
CA PRO A 330 -3.04 9.61 23.08
C PRO A 330 -1.62 9.39 23.59
N ILE A 331 -1.30 10.03 24.72
CA ILE A 331 -0.02 9.83 25.42
C ILE A 331 0.02 8.41 25.99
N ILE A 332 -1.10 8.01 26.60
CA ILE A 332 -1.32 6.66 27.12
C ILE A 332 -1.84 5.78 26.00
N ASN A 333 -0.94 4.99 25.41
CA ASN A 333 -1.30 4.16 24.26
C ASN A 333 -2.04 2.90 24.73
N PRO A 334 -3.34 2.70 24.42
CA PRO A 334 -4.16 1.60 24.96
C PRO A 334 -3.73 0.20 24.47
N SER A 335 -2.95 0.11 23.39
CA SER A 335 -2.58 -1.16 22.76
C SER A 335 -1.44 -1.94 23.47
N LYS A 336 -0.59 -1.28 24.28
CA LYS A 336 0.62 -1.90 24.89
C LYS A 336 0.36 -2.93 26.01
N SER A 337 -0.89 -3.24 26.37
CA SER A 337 -1.24 -4.11 27.51
C SER A 337 -1.39 -5.60 27.15
N ARG A 338 -0.81 -6.07 26.04
CA ARG A 338 -0.82 -7.49 25.67
C ARG A 338 0.58 -8.08 25.80
N GLY A 339 0.68 -9.26 26.41
CA GLY A 339 1.89 -9.84 27.01
C GLY A 339 3.13 -9.97 26.09
N TYR A 340 4.27 -10.34 26.69
CA TYR A 340 5.60 -10.36 26.07
C TYR A 340 5.67 -11.02 24.68
N MET A 341 4.86 -12.04 24.39
CA MET A 341 4.83 -12.73 23.08
C MET A 341 4.27 -11.86 21.92
N GLN A 342 3.45 -10.83 22.20
CA GLN A 342 2.87 -9.95 21.17
C GLN A 342 3.66 -8.65 20.94
N MET A 343 4.67 -8.36 21.76
CA MET A 343 5.51 -7.17 21.62
C MET A 343 6.33 -7.20 20.32
N ASP A 344 6.84 -8.36 19.91
CA ASP A 344 7.67 -8.43 18.70
C ASP A 344 6.84 -8.38 17.41
N GLU A 345 5.67 -9.00 17.36
CA GLU A 345 4.72 -8.83 16.24
C GLU A 345 4.28 -7.37 16.08
N SER A 346 4.05 -6.67 17.19
CA SER A 346 3.66 -5.26 17.17
C SER A 346 4.76 -4.36 16.60
N LYS A 347 6.03 -4.64 16.89
CA LYS A 347 7.19 -3.91 16.35
C LYS A 347 7.33 -4.15 14.84
N HIS A 348 7.19 -5.40 14.38
CA HIS A 348 7.24 -5.72 12.95
C HIS A 348 6.12 -5.03 12.18
N ARG A 349 4.89 -5.03 12.73
CA ARG A 349 3.76 -4.30 12.15
C ARG A 349 4.04 -2.80 12.08
N THR A 350 4.52 -2.21 13.16
CA THR A 350 4.84 -0.77 13.24
C THR A 350 5.95 -0.39 12.26
N ARG A 351 6.97 -1.24 12.10
CA ARG A 351 8.03 -1.03 11.12
C ARG A 351 7.51 -1.10 9.69
N ARG A 352 6.70 -2.11 9.35
CA ARG A 352 6.03 -2.21 8.05
C ARG A 352 5.21 -0.96 7.73
N LEU A 353 4.45 -0.43 8.69
CA LEU A 353 3.69 0.82 8.53
C LEU A 353 4.60 2.05 8.33
N THR A 354 5.75 2.07 9.00
CA THR A 354 6.76 3.13 8.87
C THR A 354 7.39 3.11 7.47
N ASP A 355 7.70 1.91 6.97
CA ASP A 355 8.26 1.71 5.63
C ASP A 355 7.26 2.17 4.55
N LEU A 356 5.96 1.84 4.66
CA LEU A 356 4.91 2.30 3.73
C LEU A 356 4.80 3.83 3.60
N MET A 357 5.14 4.55 4.67
CA MET A 357 5.17 6.01 4.74
C MET A 357 6.50 6.62 4.23
N ASN A 358 7.45 5.80 3.79
CA ASN A 358 8.83 6.19 3.47
C ASN A 358 9.53 6.92 4.62
N LEU A 359 9.24 6.53 5.86
CA LEU A 359 9.90 7.07 7.06
C LEU A 359 11.10 6.19 7.42
N SER A 360 12.23 6.80 7.77
CA SER A 360 13.42 6.04 8.21
C SER A 360 13.33 5.56 9.65
N ARG A 361 12.52 6.25 10.46
CA ARG A 361 12.30 5.96 11.88
C ARG A 361 10.82 5.98 12.19
N ILE A 362 10.43 5.17 13.17
CA ILE A 362 9.07 5.13 13.67
C ILE A 362 8.70 6.54 14.16
N PRO A 363 7.59 7.12 13.68
CA PRO A 363 7.17 8.46 14.10
C PRO A 363 6.86 8.43 15.60
N THR A 364 7.17 9.53 16.28
CA THR A 364 6.84 9.74 17.70
C THR A 364 6.04 11.02 17.81
N ARG A 365 5.18 11.13 18.84
CA ARG A 365 4.37 12.34 19.07
C ARG A 365 5.25 13.58 19.20
N ALA A 366 6.28 13.56 20.05
CA ALA A 366 7.25 14.66 20.13
C ALA A 366 7.98 14.94 18.80
N GLY A 367 8.27 13.91 17.99
CA GLY A 367 8.85 14.07 16.67
C GLY A 367 7.94 14.83 15.70
N LEU A 368 6.66 14.47 15.67
CA LEU A 368 5.65 15.12 14.82
C LEU A 368 5.38 16.57 15.26
N LEU A 369 5.32 16.84 16.56
CA LEU A 369 5.18 18.21 17.07
C LEU A 369 6.41 19.08 16.76
N LYS A 370 7.62 18.51 16.83
CA LYS A 370 8.84 19.21 16.37
C LYS A 370 8.82 19.47 14.87
N GLU A 371 8.33 18.52 14.07
CA GLU A 371 8.16 18.70 12.62
C GLU A 371 7.13 19.81 12.31
N ALA A 372 6.04 19.88 13.07
CA ALA A 372 5.04 20.95 12.96
C ALA A 372 5.62 22.34 13.30
N LEU A 373 6.46 22.43 14.34
CA LEU A 373 7.19 23.65 14.69
C LEU A 373 8.15 24.08 13.57
N ASN A 374 8.97 23.16 13.06
CA ASN A 374 9.94 23.45 12.00
C ASN A 374 9.27 23.95 10.72
N ASN A 375 8.06 23.44 10.42
CA ASN A 375 7.29 23.80 9.23
C ASN A 375 6.37 25.02 9.43
N ASN A 376 6.48 25.73 10.56
CA ASN A 376 5.66 26.91 10.91
C ASN A 376 4.14 26.67 10.85
N VAL A 377 3.69 25.45 11.10
CA VAL A 377 2.26 25.07 11.05
C VAL A 377 1.45 25.90 12.04
N ILE A 378 2.00 26.17 13.21
CA ILE A 378 1.35 26.92 14.30
C ILE A 378 0.98 28.35 13.88
N ARG A 379 1.77 28.98 13.00
CA ARG A 379 1.46 30.32 12.47
C ARG A 379 0.31 30.30 11.46
N LYS A 380 0.17 29.20 10.71
CA LYS A 380 -0.85 29.04 9.67
C LYS A 380 -2.15 28.41 10.17
N ALA A 381 -2.13 27.74 11.33
CA ALA A 381 -3.32 27.17 11.95
C ALA A 381 -4.22 28.25 12.57
N THR A 382 -5.49 27.87 12.77
CA THR A 382 -6.49 28.72 13.43
C THR A 382 -6.03 29.20 14.81
N PRO A 383 -6.44 30.40 15.25
CA PRO A 383 -6.02 30.96 16.53
C PRO A 383 -6.40 30.07 17.73
N GLU A 384 -7.55 29.39 17.66
CA GLU A 384 -8.03 28.45 18.68
C GLU A 384 -7.06 27.26 18.90
N LEU A 385 -6.59 26.65 17.80
CA LEU A 385 -5.65 25.53 17.88
C LEU A 385 -4.24 25.97 18.28
N ARG A 386 -3.85 27.21 17.95
CA ARG A 386 -2.61 27.81 18.43
C ARG A 386 -2.64 27.98 19.94
N GLU A 387 -3.75 28.46 20.49
CA GLU A 387 -3.92 28.56 21.94
C GLU A 387 -3.93 27.18 22.59
N LEU A 388 -4.62 26.20 22.00
CA LEU A 388 -4.63 24.81 22.48
C LEU A 388 -3.21 24.22 22.56
N TYR A 389 -2.38 24.43 21.55
CA TYR A 389 -0.97 23.99 21.57
C TYR A 389 -0.20 24.64 22.73
N ASN A 390 -0.33 25.95 22.91
CA ASN A 390 0.34 26.67 24.00
C ASN A 390 -0.10 26.16 25.37
N ILE A 391 -1.40 25.94 25.57
CA ILE A 391 -1.95 25.45 26.84
C ILE A 391 -1.46 24.02 27.15
N LEU A 392 -1.39 23.14 26.15
CA LEU A 392 -1.06 21.72 26.38
C LEU A 392 0.44 21.43 26.49
N GLU A 393 1.29 22.14 25.73
CA GLU A 393 2.70 21.81 25.60
C GLU A 393 3.67 22.86 26.19
N VAL A 394 3.27 24.14 26.27
CA VAL A 394 4.16 25.22 26.69
C VAL A 394 3.86 25.68 28.11
N GLU A 395 2.59 25.92 28.41
CA GLU A 395 2.17 26.47 29.68
C GLU A 395 1.98 25.39 30.77
N PHE A 396 2.29 25.77 32.01
CA PHE A 396 2.12 24.92 33.18
C PHE A 396 1.09 25.56 34.13
N HIS A 397 -0.19 25.25 33.94
CA HIS A 397 -1.29 25.80 34.74
C HIS A 397 -2.37 24.73 35.04
N PRO A 398 -2.13 23.82 36.01
CA PRO A 398 -2.96 22.63 36.20
C PRO A 398 -4.41 22.94 36.63
N LEU A 399 -4.68 24.06 37.29
CA LEU A 399 -6.02 24.39 37.79
C LEU A 399 -6.90 25.08 36.74
N SER A 400 -6.31 25.81 35.79
CA SER A 400 -7.04 26.58 34.78
C SER A 400 -7.11 25.89 33.42
N ILE A 401 -6.35 24.82 33.20
CA ILE A 401 -6.26 24.10 31.92
C ILE A 401 -7.63 23.68 31.38
N CYS A 402 -8.46 23.03 32.20
CA CYS A 402 -9.78 22.56 31.79
C CYS A 402 -10.74 23.72 31.47
N ARG A 403 -10.68 24.82 32.23
CA ARG A 403 -11.53 26.01 32.02
C ARG A 403 -11.22 26.72 30.70
N ARG A 404 -9.93 26.83 30.35
CA ARG A 404 -9.49 27.48 29.10
C ARG A 404 -9.73 26.61 27.86
N ILE A 405 -9.63 25.29 28.00
CA ILE A 405 -9.81 24.36 26.89
C ILE A 405 -11.30 24.10 26.58
N ALA A 406 -12.19 24.16 27.58
CA ALA A 406 -13.63 23.93 27.40
C ALA A 406 -14.27 24.72 26.23
N PRO A 407 -14.11 26.06 26.11
CA PRO A 407 -14.68 26.81 24.98
C PRO A 407 -14.04 26.45 23.64
N ILE A 408 -12.76 26.09 23.62
CA ILE A 408 -12.04 25.67 22.41
C ILE A 408 -12.60 24.34 21.89
N VAL A 409 -12.80 23.37 22.79
CA VAL A 409 -13.39 22.07 22.41
C VAL A 409 -14.81 22.21 21.92
N GLU A 410 -15.60 23.12 22.51
CA GLU A 410 -16.95 23.40 22.04
C GLU A 410 -16.94 24.00 20.63
N ALA A 411 -16.05 24.95 20.34
CA ALA A 411 -15.85 25.49 18.99
C ALA A 411 -15.44 24.41 17.99
N LEU A 412 -14.52 23.52 18.36
CA LEU A 412 -14.08 22.39 17.54
C LEU A 412 -15.22 21.38 17.29
N SER A 413 -16.09 21.15 18.27
CA SER A 413 -17.20 20.19 18.14
C SER A 413 -18.25 20.58 17.09
N LYS A 414 -18.34 21.88 16.76
CA LYS A 414 -19.25 22.39 15.72
C LYS A 414 -18.80 22.02 14.30
N HIS A 415 -17.53 21.68 14.12
CA HIS A 415 -17.00 21.24 12.84
C HIS A 415 -16.97 19.71 12.75
N GLU A 416 -17.67 19.15 11.75
CA GLU A 416 -17.78 17.70 11.54
C GLU A 416 -16.41 17.02 11.40
N GLU A 417 -15.45 17.65 10.69
CA GLU A 417 -14.09 17.13 10.51
C GLU A 417 -13.28 17.08 11.82
N TYR A 418 -13.57 17.97 12.78
CA TYR A 418 -12.84 18.07 14.05
C TYR A 418 -13.46 17.26 15.19
N SER A 419 -14.75 16.96 15.09
CA SER A 419 -15.51 16.16 16.07
C SER A 419 -14.86 14.80 16.33
N ILE A 420 -14.28 14.17 15.31
CA ILE A 420 -13.61 12.86 15.42
C ILE A 420 -12.42 12.90 16.40
N TYR A 421 -11.70 14.03 16.50
CA TYR A 421 -10.54 14.17 17.37
C TYR A 421 -10.90 14.58 18.81
N CYS A 422 -12.16 14.91 19.10
CA CYS A 422 -12.56 15.38 20.42
C CYS A 422 -12.36 14.30 21.49
N LYS A 423 -12.75 13.04 21.23
CA LYS A 423 -12.57 11.95 22.21
C LYS A 423 -11.08 11.71 22.56
N PRO A 424 -10.17 11.49 21.59
CA PRO A 424 -8.76 11.32 21.91
C PRO A 424 -8.12 12.56 22.54
N LEU A 425 -8.58 13.77 22.19
CA LEU A 425 -8.09 15.00 22.79
C LEU A 425 -8.44 15.08 24.28
N HIS A 426 -9.62 14.63 24.71
CA HIS A 426 -9.98 14.56 26.12
C HIS A 426 -9.04 13.65 26.93
N ASP A 427 -8.70 12.48 26.39
CA ASP A 427 -7.74 11.57 27.03
C ASP A 427 -6.35 12.22 27.18
N VAL A 428 -5.93 12.99 26.18
CA VAL A 428 -4.66 13.74 26.21
C VAL A 428 -4.72 14.84 27.26
N ILE A 429 -5.79 15.63 27.29
CA ILE A 429 -5.98 16.71 28.28
C ILE A 429 -5.95 16.13 29.70
N LEU A 430 -6.65 15.01 29.92
CA LEU A 430 -6.69 14.35 31.22
C LEU A 430 -5.32 13.82 31.63
N THR A 431 -4.60 13.18 30.70
CA THR A 431 -3.22 12.74 30.96
C THR A 431 -2.32 13.91 31.33
N ARG A 432 -2.43 15.03 30.60
CA ARG A 432 -1.63 16.25 30.84
C ARG A 432 -1.97 16.87 32.18
N LEU A 433 -3.25 16.98 32.53
CA LEU A 433 -3.69 17.44 33.85
C LEU A 433 -3.08 16.59 34.96
N LEU A 434 -3.19 15.26 34.85
CA LEU A 434 -2.64 14.33 35.86
C LEU A 434 -1.11 14.44 35.97
N GLN A 435 -0.39 14.59 34.84
CA GLN A 435 1.06 14.80 34.81
C GLN A 435 1.49 16.14 35.43
N GLN A 436 0.70 17.21 35.25
CA GLN A 436 0.99 18.50 35.87
C GLN A 436 0.67 18.46 37.37
N LEU A 437 -0.45 17.85 37.76
CA LEU A 437 -0.84 17.68 39.16
C LEU A 437 0.18 16.82 39.93
N SER A 438 0.69 15.74 39.32
CA SER A 438 1.67 14.86 39.96
C SER A 438 3.01 15.55 40.26
N GLN A 439 3.33 16.67 39.59
CA GLN A 439 4.54 17.44 39.85
C GLN A 439 4.40 18.40 41.04
N VAL A 440 3.18 18.79 41.40
CA VAL A 440 2.91 19.83 42.41
C VAL A 440 2.33 19.23 43.69
N TYR A 441 1.47 18.23 43.56
CA TYR A 441 0.70 17.66 44.66
C TYR A 441 1.15 16.24 44.98
N THR A 442 1.20 15.92 46.28
CA THR A 442 1.41 14.55 46.78
C THR A 442 0.10 13.81 46.98
N THR A 443 -0.95 14.51 47.44
CA THR A 443 -2.29 13.95 47.69
C THR A 443 -3.37 14.91 47.21
N ILE A 444 -4.42 14.39 46.56
CA ILE A 444 -5.57 15.16 46.07
C ILE A 444 -6.86 14.39 46.34
N ASN A 445 -7.92 15.07 46.76
CA ASN A 445 -9.25 14.44 46.89
C ASN A 445 -9.88 14.18 45.52
N LEU A 446 -10.47 12.99 45.33
CA LEU A 446 -11.15 12.61 44.09
C LEU A 446 -12.29 13.57 43.72
N ALA A 447 -13.01 14.08 44.72
CA ALA A 447 -14.04 15.10 44.54
C ALA A 447 -13.49 16.43 43.98
N MET A 448 -12.26 16.80 44.33
CA MET A 448 -11.60 18.00 43.79
C MET A 448 -11.19 17.75 42.33
N LEU A 449 -10.67 16.58 42.01
CA LEU A 449 -10.34 16.20 40.64
C LEU A 449 -11.58 16.22 39.74
N LEU A 450 -12.71 15.70 40.22
CA LEU A 450 -13.99 15.76 39.48
C LEU A 450 -14.47 17.19 39.22
N LYS A 451 -14.30 18.11 40.18
CA LYS A 451 -14.61 19.53 39.99
C LYS A 451 -13.68 20.18 38.95
N LEU A 452 -12.44 19.75 38.87
CA LEU A 452 -11.47 20.25 37.89
C LEU A 452 -11.76 19.72 36.48
N THR A 453 -12.27 18.50 36.35
CA THR A 453 -12.54 17.85 35.05
C THR A 453 -13.98 18.04 34.55
N GLN A 454 -14.67 19.10 34.97
CA GLN A 454 -16.02 19.40 34.46
C GLN A 454 -15.93 19.96 33.04
N PHE A 455 -16.19 19.11 32.04
CA PHE A 455 -16.38 19.50 30.65
C PHE A 455 -17.88 19.60 30.32
N PRO A 456 -18.28 20.48 29.39
CA PRO A 456 -19.66 20.54 28.92
C PRO A 456 -20.08 19.23 28.20
N SER A 457 -21.37 18.90 28.30
CA SER A 457 -22.00 17.75 27.61
C SER A 457 -21.76 17.85 26.09
N PRO A 458 -21.42 16.76 25.36
CA PRO A 458 -21.59 15.32 25.64
C PRO A 458 -20.34 14.57 26.18
N PHE A 459 -19.30 15.26 26.66
CA PHE A 459 -18.01 14.63 27.02
C PHE A 459 -17.67 14.67 28.52
N ALA A 460 -18.69 14.68 29.38
CA ALA A 460 -18.49 14.65 30.82
C ALA A 460 -17.88 13.31 31.27
N PHE A 461 -16.81 13.37 32.07
CA PHE A 461 -16.25 12.18 32.71
C PHE A 461 -17.09 11.80 33.92
N ASN A 462 -17.53 10.55 33.98
CA ASN A 462 -18.03 9.98 35.23
C ASN A 462 -16.86 9.66 36.17
N ALA A 463 -17.12 9.59 37.47
CA ALA A 463 -16.11 9.19 38.46
C ALA A 463 -15.47 7.83 38.13
N LEU A 464 -16.27 6.89 37.62
CA LEU A 464 -15.81 5.56 37.20
C LEU A 464 -14.94 5.62 35.94
N ASP A 465 -15.26 6.49 34.98
CA ASP A 465 -14.49 6.61 33.74
C ASP A 465 -13.11 7.24 34.02
N LEU A 466 -13.08 8.23 34.92
CA LEU A 466 -11.86 8.86 35.41
C LEU A 466 -10.98 7.86 36.17
N GLU A 467 -11.57 7.06 37.05
CA GLU A 467 -10.87 6.02 37.79
C GLU A 467 -10.32 4.93 36.85
N ASN A 468 -11.15 4.43 35.92
CA ASN A 468 -10.73 3.47 34.89
C ASN A 468 -9.57 4.02 34.05
N PHE A 469 -9.58 5.31 33.72
CA PHE A 469 -8.50 5.98 33.01
C PHE A 469 -7.20 6.00 33.81
N ILE A 470 -7.26 6.41 35.08
CA ILE A 470 -6.10 6.42 35.99
C ILE A 470 -5.52 5.02 36.14
N MET A 471 -6.37 4.02 36.40
CA MET A 471 -5.96 2.61 36.56
C MET A 471 -5.29 2.07 35.29
N ASN A 472 -5.81 2.41 34.10
CA ASN A 472 -5.19 2.06 32.82
C ASN A 472 -3.82 2.72 32.63
N GLY A 473 -3.66 3.98 33.07
CA GLY A 473 -2.38 4.69 33.08
C GLY A 473 -1.36 4.07 34.04
N CYS A 474 -1.81 3.66 35.22
CA CYS A 474 -0.97 3.01 36.23
C CYS A 474 -0.52 1.60 35.82
N LYS A 475 -1.42 0.79 35.26
CA LYS A 475 -1.09 -0.56 34.73
C LYS A 475 0.03 -0.53 33.69
N ARG A 476 0.10 0.54 32.88
CA ARG A 476 1.16 0.72 31.86
C ARG A 476 2.45 1.28 32.45
N GLY A 477 2.38 1.85 33.65
CA GLY A 477 3.49 2.48 34.36
C GLY A 477 3.89 3.82 33.75
N GLU A 478 2.93 4.55 33.16
CA GLU A 478 3.14 5.93 32.70
C GLU A 478 2.72 6.96 33.77
N LEU A 479 1.79 6.57 34.65
CA LEU A 479 1.39 7.32 35.83
C LEU A 479 1.65 6.47 37.08
N SER A 480 2.25 7.05 38.11
CA SER A 480 2.44 6.41 39.41
C SER A 480 1.45 7.02 40.41
N ILE A 481 0.25 6.44 40.46
CA ILE A 481 -0.86 6.94 41.27
C ILE A 481 -1.41 5.77 42.09
N ARG A 482 -1.67 6.01 43.37
CA ARG A 482 -2.39 5.11 44.27
C ARG A 482 -3.74 5.73 44.62
N ILE A 483 -4.81 4.95 44.51
CA ILE A 483 -6.17 5.40 44.83
C ILE A 483 -6.54 4.79 46.18
N ASP A 484 -6.88 5.63 47.14
CA ASP A 484 -7.43 5.21 48.43
C ASP A 484 -8.93 5.53 48.48
N HIS A 485 -9.76 4.49 48.41
CA HIS A 485 -11.21 4.61 48.47
C HIS A 485 -11.75 4.88 49.88
N ALA A 486 -10.99 4.55 50.94
CA ALA A 486 -11.44 4.84 52.31
C ALA A 486 -11.48 6.34 52.57
N THR A 487 -10.49 7.07 52.05
CA THR A 487 -10.40 8.53 52.19
C THR A 487 -10.89 9.29 50.94
N ASN A 488 -11.27 8.57 49.88
CA ASN A 488 -11.56 9.14 48.56
C ASN A 488 -10.44 10.07 48.06
N SER A 489 -9.18 9.67 48.27
CA SER A 489 -7.99 10.44 47.93
C SER A 489 -7.09 9.71 46.93
N ILE A 490 -6.39 10.51 46.14
CA ILE A 490 -5.47 10.11 45.09
C ILE A 490 -4.08 10.51 45.57
N ILE A 491 -3.21 9.53 45.76
CA ILE A 491 -1.85 9.69 46.23
C ILE A 491 -0.92 9.55 45.02
N PHE A 492 -0.22 10.63 44.66
CA PHE A 492 0.80 10.57 43.61
C PHE A 492 2.04 9.92 44.20
N ASP A 493 2.26 8.67 43.83
CA ASP A 493 3.35 7.89 44.37
C ASP A 493 4.63 8.20 43.60
N SER A 494 5.68 8.53 44.33
CA SER A 494 7.04 8.62 43.80
C SER A 494 7.84 7.50 44.44
N ASP A 495 7.73 6.28 43.91
CA ASP A 495 8.62 5.20 44.32
C ASP A 495 10.07 5.65 44.06
N LEU A 496 10.79 5.91 45.14
CA LEU A 496 12.12 6.49 45.15
C LEU A 496 13.15 5.56 44.47
N LEU A 497 12.86 4.26 44.43
CA LEU A 497 13.74 3.24 43.87
C LEU A 497 13.34 2.83 42.44
N ALA A 498 12.10 3.07 42.03
CA ALA A 498 11.63 2.74 40.69
C ALA A 498 12.44 3.45 39.59
N ALA A 499 12.69 2.73 38.49
CA ALA A 499 13.29 3.33 37.31
C ALA A 499 12.28 4.24 36.61
N PRO A 500 12.59 5.55 36.42
CA PRO A 500 11.75 6.37 35.59
C PRO A 500 11.79 5.81 34.17
N LYS A 501 10.63 5.38 33.66
CA LYS A 501 10.49 5.12 32.23
C LYS A 501 10.56 6.47 31.54
N ASN A 502 11.50 6.64 30.60
CA ASN A 502 11.85 7.89 29.89
C ASN A 502 10.72 8.53 29.03
N ASN A 503 9.45 8.38 29.39
CA ASN A 503 8.30 8.71 28.54
C ASN A 503 7.52 9.97 28.94
N ALA A 504 7.96 10.73 29.95
CA ALA A 504 7.25 11.97 30.30
C ALA A 504 7.60 13.08 29.28
N GLU A 505 6.90 13.07 28.14
CA GLU A 505 6.73 14.22 27.24
C GLU A 505 5.93 15.31 27.97
N GLY A 506 6.13 16.60 27.68
CA GLY A 506 5.32 17.73 28.20
C GLY A 506 6.09 18.70 29.09
N PRO A 507 5.46 19.83 29.51
CA PRO A 507 6.09 20.85 30.34
C PRO A 507 6.40 20.30 31.74
N ARG A 508 7.66 20.41 32.15
CA ARG A 508 8.14 20.00 33.48
C ARG A 508 8.56 21.22 34.27
N LEU A 509 7.95 21.40 35.44
CA LEU A 509 8.35 22.41 36.40
C LEU A 509 9.55 21.94 37.22
N GLN A 510 9.50 20.69 37.69
CA GLN A 510 10.52 20.10 38.56
C GLN A 510 10.73 18.63 38.23
N ALA A 511 11.94 18.12 38.49
CA ALA A 511 12.22 16.69 38.42
C ALA A 511 11.48 15.97 39.56
N ILE A 512 10.95 14.79 39.28
CA ILE A 512 10.26 13.93 40.25
C ILE A 512 11.25 13.54 41.37
N PRO A 513 10.83 13.40 42.64
CA PRO A 513 11.73 13.04 43.75
C PRO A 513 12.64 11.83 43.47
N SER A 514 12.14 10.80 42.76
CA SER A 514 12.94 9.64 42.33
C SER A 514 14.04 9.98 41.32
N GLU A 515 13.75 10.88 40.37
CA GLU A 515 14.74 11.40 39.41
C GLU A 515 15.75 12.30 40.11
N GLN A 516 15.31 13.12 41.07
CA GLN A 516 16.19 13.94 41.90
C GLN A 516 17.17 13.05 42.64
N MET A 517 16.72 12.00 43.35
CA MET A 517 17.57 11.04 44.07
C MET A 517 18.63 10.37 43.17
N ARG A 518 18.25 10.00 41.94
CA ARG A 518 19.19 9.40 40.99
C ARG A 518 20.21 10.38 40.43
N THR A 519 19.83 11.64 40.25
CA THR A 519 20.68 12.66 39.62
C THR A 519 21.44 13.52 40.64
N GLN A 520 21.29 13.30 41.95
CA GLN A 520 21.90 14.13 43.01
C GLN A 520 23.40 14.32 42.80
N LEU A 521 24.16 13.23 42.65
CA LEU A 521 25.62 13.29 42.48
C LEU A 521 26.02 14.03 41.20
N ALA A 522 25.29 13.84 40.10
CA ALA A 522 25.56 14.53 38.85
C ALA A 522 25.26 16.03 38.93
N ASN A 523 24.17 16.40 39.63
CA ASN A 523 23.81 17.80 39.84
C ASN A 523 24.81 18.50 40.76
N VAL A 524 25.23 17.85 41.86
CA VAL A 524 26.27 18.35 42.77
C VAL A 524 27.60 18.49 42.04
N ALA A 525 28.00 17.49 41.25
CA ALA A 525 29.22 17.57 40.45
C ALA A 525 29.16 18.73 39.44
N ARG A 526 28.03 18.92 38.75
CA ARG A 526 27.85 20.01 37.80
C ARG A 526 27.87 21.37 38.49
N SER A 527 27.15 21.55 39.60
CA SER A 527 27.11 22.81 40.33
C SER A 527 28.48 23.14 40.94
N MET A 528 29.17 22.16 41.51
CA MET A 528 30.52 22.34 42.04
C MET A 528 31.53 22.67 40.94
N HIS A 529 31.44 22.00 39.78
CA HIS A 529 32.30 22.31 38.64
C HIS A 529 32.11 23.74 38.13
N VAL A 530 30.85 24.20 38.03
CA VAL A 530 30.54 25.60 37.66
C VAL A 530 31.05 26.57 38.73
N ALA A 531 30.87 26.26 40.01
CA ALA A 531 31.36 27.09 41.11
C ALA A 531 32.90 27.22 41.10
N ILE A 532 33.63 26.11 40.91
CA ILE A 532 35.10 26.11 40.80
C ILE A 532 35.54 26.98 39.61
N GLN A 533 34.88 26.87 38.46
CA GLN A 533 35.21 27.69 37.29
C GLN A 533 34.97 29.20 37.52
N LEU A 534 34.01 29.58 38.36
CA LEU A 534 33.71 30.98 38.67
C LEU A 534 34.62 31.57 39.75
N ILE A 535 34.99 30.76 40.75
CA ILE A 535 35.75 31.22 41.92
C ILE A 535 37.26 31.20 41.64
N ASP A 536 37.75 30.18 40.93
CA ASP A 536 39.18 29.97 40.73
C ASP A 536 39.63 30.35 39.30
N PRO A 537 40.19 31.56 39.09
CA PRO A 537 40.71 31.97 37.79
C PRO A 537 41.90 31.10 37.32
N SER A 538 42.60 30.42 38.23
CA SER A 538 43.76 29.57 37.88
C SER A 538 43.35 28.34 37.05
N VAL A 539 42.14 27.80 37.27
CA VAL A 539 41.58 26.69 36.48
C VAL A 539 41.26 27.14 35.06
N SER A 540 40.75 28.37 34.89
CA SER A 540 40.51 28.98 33.59
C SER A 540 41.81 29.21 32.82
N GLU A 541 42.84 29.75 33.50
CA GLU A 541 44.17 29.95 32.93
C GLU A 541 44.91 28.65 32.62
N ALA A 542 44.73 27.60 33.44
CA ALA A 542 45.27 26.27 33.15
C ALA A 542 44.59 25.68 31.90
N ARG A 543 43.28 25.87 31.73
CA ARG A 543 42.55 25.44 30.54
C ARG A 543 42.99 26.21 29.29
N THR A 544 43.19 27.53 29.37
CA THR A 544 43.69 28.29 28.21
C THR A 544 45.13 27.91 27.88
N ARG A 545 46.00 27.73 28.87
CA ARG A 545 47.37 27.22 28.68
C ARG A 545 47.38 25.83 28.05
N ALA A 546 46.57 24.91 28.53
CA ALA A 546 46.42 23.58 27.94
C ALA A 546 45.90 23.65 26.49
N LYS A 547 44.95 24.53 26.21
CA LYS A 547 44.44 24.77 24.85
C LYS A 547 45.53 25.31 23.92
N VAL A 548 46.34 26.28 24.37
CA VAL A 548 47.46 26.84 23.61
C VAL A 548 48.56 25.80 23.41
N ALA A 549 48.88 25.01 24.42
CA ALA A 549 49.84 23.91 24.31
C ALA A 549 49.37 22.85 23.30
N ALA A 550 48.08 22.48 23.34
CA ALA A 550 47.49 21.56 22.38
C ALA A 550 47.52 22.13 20.95
N PHE A 551 47.26 23.42 20.76
CA PHE A 551 47.40 24.05 19.43
C PHE A 551 48.84 24.06 18.93
N LYS A 552 49.81 24.37 19.80
CA LYS A 552 51.23 24.31 19.44
C LYS A 552 51.65 22.88 19.08
N ALA A 553 51.24 21.89 19.87
CA ALA A 553 51.48 20.48 19.58
C ALA A 553 50.82 20.05 18.25
N ALA A 554 49.61 20.51 17.97
CA ALA A 554 48.92 20.24 16.71
C ALA A 554 49.63 20.87 15.51
N ILE A 555 50.17 22.10 15.63
CA ILE A 555 50.92 22.76 14.54
C ILE A 555 52.23 22.01 14.25
N VAL A 556 52.96 21.61 15.30
CA VAL A 556 54.20 20.84 15.15
C VAL A 556 53.91 19.46 14.57
N GLY A 557 52.88 18.77 15.07
CA GLY A 557 52.46 17.46 14.59
C GLY A 557 51.81 17.48 13.20
N MET A 558 51.33 18.63 12.72
CA MET A 558 50.66 18.72 11.41
C MET A 558 51.58 18.32 10.25
N VAL A 559 52.85 18.70 10.30
CA VAL A 559 53.83 18.38 9.24
C VAL A 559 54.13 16.88 9.25
N GLU A 560 54.40 16.32 10.43
CA GLU A 560 54.67 14.89 10.60
C GLU A 560 53.44 14.03 10.22
N GLU A 561 52.23 14.42 10.65
CA GLU A 561 50.99 13.74 10.27
C GLU A 561 50.71 13.85 8.77
N HIS A 562 51.04 14.98 8.14
CA HIS A 562 50.87 15.16 6.70
C HIS A 562 51.80 14.23 5.92
N GLU A 563 53.07 14.14 6.31
CA GLU A 563 54.05 13.24 5.70
C GLU A 563 53.70 11.76 5.94
N ALA A 564 53.28 11.41 7.16
CA ALA A 564 52.80 10.06 7.49
C ALA A 564 51.54 9.69 6.69
N ASN A 565 50.60 10.61 6.52
CA ASN A 565 49.41 10.37 5.70
C ASN A 565 49.74 10.27 4.21
N ARG A 566 50.69 11.05 3.70
CA ARG A 566 51.16 10.99 2.32
C ARG A 566 51.85 9.65 2.02
N THR A 567 52.75 9.22 2.89
CA THR A 567 53.42 7.91 2.79
C THR A 567 52.41 6.77 2.91
N ARG A 568 51.46 6.85 3.85
CA ARG A 568 50.37 5.88 3.98
C ARG A 568 49.50 5.81 2.73
N ARG A 569 49.15 6.95 2.13
CA ARG A 569 48.40 7.01 0.88
C ARG A 569 49.15 6.31 -0.26
N ALA A 570 50.46 6.57 -0.39
CA ALA A 570 51.30 5.90 -1.38
C ALA A 570 51.37 4.37 -1.17
N VAL A 571 51.43 3.92 0.10
CA VAL A 571 51.38 2.48 0.43
C VAL A 571 50.02 1.87 0.10
N ILE A 572 48.91 2.56 0.38
CA ILE A 572 47.55 2.09 0.06
C ILE A 572 47.36 2.00 -1.46
N GLU A 573 47.84 2.99 -2.21
CA GLU A 573 47.77 3.01 -3.67
C GLU A 573 48.55 1.84 -4.29
N ARG A 574 49.80 1.61 -3.85
CA ARG A 574 50.57 0.42 -4.24
C ARG A 574 49.86 -0.89 -3.87
N LYS A 575 49.25 -0.97 -2.69
CA LYS A 575 48.48 -2.16 -2.28
C LYS A 575 47.23 -2.37 -3.14
N LYS A 576 46.55 -1.30 -3.55
CA LYS A 576 45.41 -1.38 -4.50
C LYS A 576 45.87 -1.86 -5.86
N GLU A 577 46.95 -1.32 -6.42
CA GLU A 577 47.53 -1.78 -7.68
C GLU A 577 47.92 -3.27 -7.63
N ILE A 578 48.55 -3.72 -6.55
CA ILE A 578 48.88 -5.14 -6.34
C ILE A 578 47.59 -5.98 -6.23
N HIS A 579 46.57 -5.49 -5.54
CA HIS A 579 45.29 -6.20 -5.41
C HIS A 579 44.57 -6.32 -6.76
N ASP A 580 44.49 -5.24 -7.52
CA ASP A 580 43.82 -5.20 -8.82
C ASP A 580 44.56 -6.09 -9.83
N THR A 581 45.90 -6.10 -9.82
CA THR A 581 46.70 -7.00 -10.66
C THR A 581 46.52 -8.47 -10.28
N LEU A 582 46.41 -8.80 -8.99
CA LEU A 582 46.10 -10.15 -8.52
C LEU A 582 44.68 -10.57 -8.92
N LEU A 583 43.70 -9.66 -8.84
CA LEU A 583 42.31 -9.91 -9.20
C LEU A 583 42.18 -10.15 -10.72
N MET A 584 42.82 -9.31 -11.53
CA MET A 584 42.93 -9.50 -12.98
C MET A 584 43.64 -10.81 -13.35
N ARG A 585 44.65 -11.23 -12.59
CA ARG A 585 45.33 -12.52 -12.80
C ARG A 585 44.40 -13.69 -12.48
N LYS A 586 43.67 -13.63 -11.36
CA LYS A 586 42.66 -14.64 -11.00
C LYS A 586 41.55 -14.74 -12.04
N GLU A 587 41.00 -13.62 -12.50
CA GLU A 587 39.98 -13.62 -13.55
C GLU A 587 40.49 -14.24 -14.85
N LYS A 588 41.75 -13.98 -15.24
CA LYS A 588 42.38 -14.62 -16.40
C LYS A 588 42.60 -16.11 -16.21
N GLU A 589 43.00 -16.56 -15.02
CA GLU A 589 43.16 -17.98 -14.69
C GLU A 589 41.79 -18.70 -14.70
N GLU A 590 40.76 -18.13 -14.08
CA GLU A 590 39.39 -18.66 -14.12
C GLU A 590 38.81 -18.71 -15.55
N ALA A 591 39.05 -17.67 -16.37
CA ALA A 591 38.62 -17.66 -17.76
C ALA A 591 39.34 -18.75 -18.58
N ARG A 592 40.62 -18.99 -18.34
CA ARG A 592 41.38 -20.08 -18.96
C ARG A 592 40.85 -21.45 -18.52
N GLU A 593 40.56 -21.65 -17.24
CA GLU A 593 39.98 -22.90 -16.75
C GLU A 593 38.60 -23.16 -17.35
N ARG A 594 37.74 -22.14 -17.45
CA ARG A 594 36.43 -22.25 -18.14
C ARG A 594 36.60 -22.59 -19.62
N ALA A 595 37.56 -21.98 -20.31
CA ALA A 595 37.85 -22.29 -21.71
C ALA A 595 38.37 -23.72 -21.90
N ILE A 596 39.26 -24.20 -21.03
CA ILE A 596 39.77 -25.59 -21.07
C ILE A 596 38.64 -26.58 -20.77
N ARG A 597 37.74 -26.30 -19.82
CA ARG A 597 36.56 -27.15 -19.55
C ARG A 597 35.64 -27.22 -20.77
N MET A 598 35.34 -26.08 -21.38
CA MET A 598 34.50 -26.02 -22.59
C MET A 598 35.15 -26.76 -23.76
N GLN A 599 36.47 -26.67 -23.93
CA GLN A 599 37.21 -27.45 -24.94
C GLN A 599 37.15 -28.95 -24.67
N ARG A 600 37.36 -29.39 -23.43
CA ARG A 600 37.25 -30.81 -23.04
C ARG A 600 35.84 -31.36 -23.25
N GLU A 601 34.81 -30.58 -22.92
CA GLU A 601 33.41 -30.96 -23.16
C GLU A 601 33.12 -31.08 -24.67
N ALA A 602 33.61 -30.14 -25.49
CA ALA A 602 33.47 -30.20 -26.94
C ALA A 602 34.24 -31.37 -27.57
N GLU A 603 35.43 -31.70 -27.07
CA GLU A 603 36.20 -32.88 -27.49
C GLU A 603 35.49 -34.18 -27.10
N ALA A 604 34.91 -34.25 -25.90
CA ALA A 604 34.12 -35.39 -25.45
C ALA A 604 32.84 -35.58 -26.28
N GLU A 605 32.12 -34.50 -26.62
CA GLU A 605 30.96 -34.57 -27.52
C GLU A 605 31.35 -35.03 -28.93
N LYS A 606 32.46 -34.53 -29.48
CA LYS A 606 33.00 -34.99 -30.77
C LYS A 606 33.39 -36.46 -30.74
N ALA A 607 34.01 -36.93 -29.66
CA ALA A 607 34.37 -38.33 -29.49
C ALA A 607 33.12 -39.24 -29.42
N ARG A 608 32.08 -38.83 -28.68
CA ARG A 608 30.79 -39.55 -28.64
C ARG A 608 30.13 -39.61 -30.02
N LEU A 609 30.10 -38.50 -30.76
CA LEU A 609 29.57 -38.44 -32.12
C LEU A 609 30.36 -39.35 -33.09
N ALA A 610 31.69 -39.39 -32.98
CA ALA A 610 32.54 -40.25 -33.80
C ALA A 610 32.36 -41.74 -33.46
N GLU A 611 32.20 -42.10 -32.19
CA GLU A 611 31.86 -43.47 -31.78
C GLU A 611 30.47 -43.89 -32.27
N GLU A 612 29.49 -42.99 -32.24
CA GLU A 612 28.16 -43.25 -32.78
C GLU A 612 28.18 -43.42 -34.31
N GLN A 613 28.97 -42.62 -35.03
CA GLN A 613 29.20 -42.79 -36.47
C GLN A 613 29.89 -44.12 -36.79
N LYS A 614 30.95 -44.48 -36.06
CA LYS A 614 31.64 -45.77 -36.23
C LYS A 614 30.72 -46.96 -35.96
N LYS A 615 29.84 -46.88 -34.95
CA LYS A 615 28.83 -47.91 -34.70
C LYS A 615 27.84 -48.02 -35.87
N ARG A 616 27.34 -46.89 -36.39
CA ARG A 616 26.46 -46.88 -37.57
C ARG A 616 27.13 -47.45 -38.82
N GLU A 617 28.42 -47.19 -39.02
CA GLU A 617 29.20 -47.76 -40.14
C GLU A 617 29.43 -49.27 -39.96
N LEU A 618 29.78 -49.72 -38.76
CA LEU A 618 29.92 -51.15 -38.46
C LEU A 618 28.61 -51.92 -38.62
N ASP A 619 27.48 -51.32 -38.21
CA ASP A 619 26.16 -51.92 -38.41
C ASP A 619 25.77 -51.97 -39.89
N ARG A 620 26.15 -50.97 -40.71
CA ARG A 620 25.98 -51.04 -42.18
C ARG A 620 26.82 -52.16 -42.78
N ILE A 621 28.11 -52.25 -42.42
CA ILE A 621 29.00 -53.30 -42.94
C ILE A 621 28.52 -54.69 -42.52
N ARG A 622 28.01 -54.85 -41.29
CA ARG A 622 27.39 -56.12 -40.86
C ARG A 622 26.12 -56.44 -41.64
N ALA A 623 25.25 -55.47 -41.87
CA ALA A 623 24.06 -55.65 -42.69
C ALA A 623 24.42 -56.04 -44.13
N ASP A 624 25.46 -55.43 -44.72
CA ASP A 624 25.95 -55.75 -46.05
C ASP A 624 26.57 -57.16 -46.09
N GLN A 625 27.36 -57.55 -45.07
CA GLN A 625 27.91 -58.91 -44.96
C GLN A 625 26.84 -59.97 -44.73
N GLU A 626 25.77 -59.67 -44.00
CA GLU A 626 24.62 -60.55 -43.86
C GLU A 626 23.81 -60.65 -45.15
N ALA A 627 23.67 -59.56 -45.91
CA ALA A 627 23.02 -59.57 -47.22
C ALA A 627 23.81 -60.42 -48.22
N ILE A 628 25.14 -60.25 -48.27
CA ILE A 628 26.04 -61.06 -49.10
C ILE A 628 25.97 -62.54 -48.69
N ARG A 629 26.02 -62.85 -47.39
CA ARG A 629 25.85 -64.25 -46.92
C ARG A 629 24.47 -64.83 -47.25
N ARG A 630 23.41 -64.04 -47.22
CA ARG A 630 22.06 -64.48 -47.66
C ARG A 630 21.99 -64.67 -49.17
N GLU A 631 22.68 -63.86 -49.96
CA GLU A 631 22.79 -64.02 -51.41
C GLU A 631 23.63 -65.24 -51.80
N GLU A 632 24.73 -65.50 -51.10
CA GLU A 632 25.55 -66.71 -51.28
C GLU A 632 24.80 -67.98 -50.85
N ALA A 633 24.08 -67.94 -49.72
CA ALA A 633 23.22 -69.04 -49.30
C ALA A 633 22.06 -69.29 -50.28
N ARG A 634 21.57 -68.26 -51.00
CA ARG A 634 20.60 -68.39 -52.09
C ARG A 634 21.17 -68.92 -53.40
N LYS A 635 22.49 -68.88 -53.59
CA LYS A 635 23.17 -69.46 -54.77
C LYS A 635 23.62 -70.91 -54.55
N ILE A 636 23.56 -71.40 -53.31
CA ILE A 636 23.96 -72.76 -52.91
C ILE A 636 22.73 -73.65 -52.60
N ALA A 637 21.51 -73.13 -52.76
CA ALA A 637 20.26 -73.89 -52.83
C ALA A 637 19.69 -73.79 -54.25
#